data_AF-A0A8D1JEW3-F1
#
_entry.id   AF-A0A8D1JEW3-F1
#
_cell.length_a   1.000
_cell.length_b   1.000
_cell.length_c   1.000
_cell.angle_alpha   90.00
_cell.angle_beta   90.00
_cell.angle_gamma   90.00
#
_symmetry.space_group_name_H-M   'P 1'
#
loop_
_entity.id
_entity.type
_entity.pdbx_description
1 polymer ?
#
loop_
_entity_poly.entity_id
_entity_poly.type
_entity_poly.pdbx_seq_one_letter_code
_entity_poly.pdbx_strand_id
1 'polypeptide(L)'
;MVGGMPRGRNEESFSFSLCAGGVRVASEPEEDRVHFLVLTDVCGNRTHGVVAQYYRPLHDKHCFYNGKTQWEASGPSGGAAGCFVPFAVCVVSRFPYYNALKDCLSCLLTHLKLCKDFEVDNHIKDFAAKLSLIPSPPPGPLHLVFNMKPLQIVFPSRADPESPLVDLDLHLPLLCFRPEKVLQILTCLLTERRLVFFSSSWALLTLVAECFMAFLHPLQWQHTFVPILSRQMLDFVMAPTSFLMGCHLDHFAEVSKEADGLILINIDTGSITSSNSEDADVPDIPLLAAQTFIQSIQSLQLHHELHLAHLCASADLNEGRASRRAWQHRLNCQIQQISLQLLVSIFREVKNHLNYEHRVFNSEEFLKTRAPGDQQFYKQVLETYMFHVFLKARLSRRMDAFAQMELHTQSEEDRINGTLLSPRRPTIEKMASRKSTLLQAAPRRKVVSMPDLQVIAVPELLPRNSSLRKIHTADGGGSHAAVSLALQPTYTFKIPEVHFPLLAQCVQVFYEDCVAQLSKAMVSLAPENSVLLARYFYLRGLVQLMQGRLLGALLDFQSLYKTDVHIFPADLVQRTVESLSGPERTQAERMPELRRLISEVMDKPVDAPKADDRVKNFELPKTHLQLDDFVKRVQESGVVKDTGVIHRLFEALTVGQQKQIDPETFREFYNCWKEAEAEAQEVSLPLSALEHLDKNECVYKLSSSVKTSLGVGKIAMTQKRLFLLTEGRPGYVEIATFRDMEEVRSTTVAFLLLRIPTLKIKTASKKEVFEANLKTECDLWHLMVKEMWAGKKLADEHKDPQYVQQALTHVLLMDAVVGTLQSPGAIYAASKLSHFDKLRSEMPMVVPKTTSETLKHKINPSAGETAPRAVDVLLYTPGHLDPAEKVEDAHPKLWCALNGGKVVVFDASSWTIHQHCFKVGNSKLNCMVMVEQSQVWVGSEDSVIYIINVHSMSCHKQLTDHRASVTGLVVQDGAPSAVYSCSADGTVLAWNVSSLRVTSRFQVPGDGLSSITLYRDRLWCCAGNSIVVMTANGFLRQELKIDEGFKDRSAFLAFQLLHEQEQLWAACSRYDSIYVWSLEDLARPPQRVCLRDCSAITCMIRVKQQIWVGGTGLSQGRPKGKIYVIDAERRTVEKELVAHADTVKTLCSAEDRYVLSGSGCEEGKIAIWKVE
;
A
#
# COMPACT_ATOMS: atom_id res chain seq x y z
N MET A 1 23.03 -27.36 -5.17
CA MET A 1 23.83 -26.70 -4.12
C MET A 1 23.36 -27.20 -2.76
N VAL A 2 23.94 -28.30 -2.27
CA VAL A 2 23.84 -28.69 -0.85
C VAL A 2 25.13 -28.20 -0.23
N GLY A 3 25.11 -26.97 0.29
CA GLY A 3 26.23 -26.43 1.05
C GLY A 3 26.38 -27.26 2.32
N GLY A 4 27.55 -27.84 2.53
CA GLY A 4 27.85 -28.66 3.70
C GLY A 4 27.53 -27.90 4.98
N MET A 5 26.76 -28.54 5.87
CA MET A 5 26.78 -28.15 7.28
C MET A 5 28.24 -28.23 7.76
N PRO A 6 28.74 -27.22 8.49
CA PRO A 6 30.06 -27.30 9.11
C PRO A 6 30.02 -28.45 10.13
N ARG A 7 30.78 -29.51 9.85
CA ARG A 7 31.01 -30.64 10.76
C ARG A 7 31.73 -30.13 12.01
N GLY A 8 31.05 -30.16 13.15
CA GLY A 8 31.62 -29.87 14.46
C GLY A 8 30.66 -29.09 15.36
N ARG A 9 30.26 -29.69 16.49
CA ARG A 9 29.30 -29.23 17.52
C ARG A 9 27.80 -29.26 17.18
N ASN A 10 27.35 -28.96 15.96
CA ASN A 10 25.91 -28.97 15.64
C ASN A 10 25.28 -30.38 15.54
N GLU A 11 26.07 -31.43 15.26
CA GLU A 11 25.57 -32.80 15.13
C GLU A 11 25.08 -33.39 16.48
N GLU A 12 25.70 -33.01 17.60
CA GLU A 12 25.33 -33.54 18.92
C GLU A 12 23.94 -33.03 19.35
N SER A 13 23.69 -31.71 19.30
CA SER A 13 22.37 -31.11 19.62
C SER A 13 21.25 -31.50 18.64
N PHE A 14 21.57 -31.76 17.37
CA PHE A 14 20.60 -32.26 16.38
C PHE A 14 20.16 -33.69 16.70
N SER A 15 21.08 -34.55 17.13
CA SER A 15 20.78 -35.96 17.46
C SER A 15 19.78 -36.13 18.61
N PHE A 16 19.84 -35.27 19.64
CA PHE A 16 18.91 -35.30 20.78
C PHE A 16 17.48 -34.85 20.42
N SER A 17 17.34 -34.02 19.37
CA SER A 17 16.05 -33.49 18.95
C SER A 17 15.30 -34.45 18.01
N LEU A 18 16.00 -35.40 17.36
CA LEU A 18 15.42 -36.43 16.50
C LEU A 18 14.59 -37.46 17.28
N CYS A 19 14.97 -37.70 18.53
CA CYS A 19 14.24 -38.53 19.49
C CYS A 19 13.87 -37.66 20.70
N ALA A 20 12.92 -36.74 20.53
CA ALA A 20 12.57 -35.73 21.55
C ALA A 20 12.24 -36.31 22.95
N GLY A 21 11.75 -37.55 23.05
CA GLY A 21 11.52 -38.27 24.31
C GLY A 21 12.72 -39.08 24.86
N GLY A 22 13.88 -38.99 24.21
CA GLY A 22 15.06 -39.84 24.44
C GLY A 22 15.00 -41.17 23.68
N VAL A 23 16.11 -41.92 23.70
CA VAL A 23 16.20 -43.27 23.13
C VAL A 23 15.82 -44.28 24.22
N ARG A 24 14.65 -44.93 24.09
CA ARG A 24 14.20 -45.98 25.01
C ARG A 24 14.00 -47.28 24.23
N VAL A 25 14.52 -48.39 24.77
CA VAL A 25 14.29 -49.73 24.23
C VAL A 25 12.93 -50.20 24.73
N ALA A 26 12.06 -50.62 23.81
CA ALA A 26 10.72 -51.09 24.12
C ALA A 26 10.66 -52.62 24.10
N SER A 27 9.80 -53.22 24.93
CA SER A 27 9.54 -54.67 24.93
C SER A 27 8.60 -55.10 23.80
N GLU A 28 7.86 -54.15 23.22
CA GLU A 28 6.90 -54.33 22.13
C GLU A 28 7.09 -53.21 21.08
N PRO A 29 6.72 -53.41 19.81
CA PRO A 29 6.82 -52.37 18.80
C PRO A 29 5.78 -51.27 19.05
N GLU A 30 6.22 -50.03 19.23
CA GLU A 30 5.31 -48.87 19.28
C GLU A 30 4.86 -48.43 17.87
N GLU A 31 3.73 -47.72 17.81
CA GLU A 31 3.23 -47.10 16.57
C GLU A 31 4.21 -46.07 15.99
N ASP A 32 4.19 -45.92 14.67
CA ASP A 32 5.01 -44.90 13.99
C ASP A 32 4.56 -43.51 14.38
N ARG A 33 5.52 -42.65 14.70
CA ARG A 33 5.27 -41.27 15.12
C ARG A 33 5.91 -40.30 14.15
N VAL A 34 5.21 -39.21 13.86
CA VAL A 34 5.76 -38.08 13.09
C VAL A 34 5.73 -36.85 13.97
N HIS A 35 6.82 -36.10 14.01
CA HIS A 35 6.88 -34.79 14.64
C HIS A 35 7.70 -33.82 13.78
N PHE A 36 7.70 -32.55 14.15
CA PHE A 36 8.23 -31.48 13.31
C PHE A 36 9.20 -30.62 14.10
N LEU A 37 10.30 -30.23 13.48
CA LEU A 37 11.35 -29.42 14.08
C LEU A 37 11.46 -28.08 13.36
N VAL A 38 11.89 -27.04 14.08
CA VAL A 38 12.31 -25.77 13.49
C VAL A 38 13.68 -25.43 14.05
N LEU A 39 14.65 -25.27 13.16
CA LEU A 39 16.02 -24.92 13.48
C LEU A 39 16.27 -23.50 12.99
N THR A 40 16.77 -22.66 13.88
CA THR A 40 17.08 -21.26 13.58
C THR A 40 18.59 -21.08 13.47
N ASP A 41 19.07 -20.51 12.37
CA ASP A 41 20.49 -20.21 12.18
C ASP A 41 20.92 -18.93 12.92
N VAL A 42 22.22 -18.63 12.89
CA VAL A 42 22.80 -17.42 13.53
C VAL A 42 22.28 -16.10 12.94
N CYS A 43 21.70 -16.14 11.75
CA CYS A 43 21.11 -14.99 11.07
C CYS A 43 19.60 -14.86 11.34
N GLY A 44 19.01 -15.76 12.14
CA GLY A 44 17.58 -15.80 12.40
C GLY A 44 16.74 -16.50 11.32
N ASN A 45 17.36 -17.12 10.31
CA ASN A 45 16.63 -17.86 9.29
C ASN A 45 16.15 -19.21 9.85
N ARG A 46 14.92 -19.56 9.53
CA ARG A 46 14.30 -20.82 9.95
C ARG A 46 14.45 -21.90 8.89
N THR A 47 14.80 -23.09 9.32
CA THR A 47 14.75 -24.34 8.54
C THR A 47 13.85 -25.33 9.25
N HIS A 48 13.10 -26.13 8.49
CA HIS A 48 11.98 -26.91 8.98
C HIS A 48 12.28 -28.39 8.76
N GLY A 49 12.20 -29.18 9.83
CA GLY A 49 12.43 -30.62 9.81
C GLY A 49 11.11 -31.39 9.95
N VAL A 50 10.96 -32.47 9.19
CA VAL A 50 9.92 -33.47 9.42
C VAL A 50 10.60 -34.77 9.80
N VAL A 51 10.24 -35.32 10.95
CA VAL A 51 10.89 -36.51 11.52
C VAL A 51 9.86 -37.62 11.63
N ALA A 52 10.19 -38.78 11.06
CA ALA A 52 9.41 -39.99 11.16
C ALA A 52 10.17 -41.03 12.00
N GLN A 53 9.54 -41.50 13.06
CA GLN A 53 10.09 -42.48 14.01
C GLN A 53 9.34 -43.81 13.87
N TYR A 54 10.10 -44.90 13.86
CA TYR A 54 9.57 -46.26 13.78
C TYR A 54 10.46 -47.22 14.57
N TYR A 55 9.91 -48.34 15.04
CA TYR A 55 10.63 -49.32 15.83
C TYR A 55 11.03 -50.55 15.01
N ARG A 56 12.22 -51.10 15.28
CA ARG A 56 12.70 -52.35 14.68
C ARG A 56 13.17 -53.34 15.75
N PRO A 57 12.97 -54.66 15.54
CA PRO A 57 13.42 -55.69 16.47
C PRO A 57 14.95 -55.80 16.49
N LEU A 58 15.53 -55.85 17.69
CA LEU A 58 16.95 -56.06 17.93
C LEU A 58 17.29 -57.53 17.66
N HIS A 59 17.99 -57.80 16.56
CA HIS A 59 18.44 -59.16 16.23
C HIS A 59 19.81 -59.42 16.88
N ASP A 60 19.91 -60.53 17.60
CA ASP A 60 21.13 -60.94 18.30
C ASP A 60 22.21 -61.32 17.26
N LYS A 61 23.38 -60.65 17.36
CA LYS A 61 24.61 -60.74 16.54
C LYS A 61 24.70 -59.80 15.32
N HIS A 62 25.57 -58.80 15.50
CA HIS A 62 26.15 -57.85 14.55
C HIS A 62 25.29 -56.65 14.12
N CYS A 63 25.28 -55.57 14.91
CA CYS A 63 25.04 -54.20 14.40
C CYS A 63 25.57 -53.13 15.39
N PHE A 64 26.81 -52.66 15.18
CA PHE A 64 27.27 -51.35 15.64
C PHE A 64 28.12 -50.74 14.53
N TYR A 65 27.66 -49.64 13.93
CA TYR A 65 28.47 -48.80 13.04
C TYR A 65 28.85 -47.51 13.77
N ASN A 66 30.01 -47.54 14.42
CA ASN A 66 31.00 -46.47 14.44
C ASN A 66 32.23 -47.02 15.18
N GLY A 67 33.35 -47.11 14.47
CA GLY A 67 34.52 -47.88 14.90
C GLY A 67 34.98 -47.60 16.33
N LYS A 68 34.71 -48.56 17.23
CA LYS A 68 35.54 -48.98 18.36
C LYS A 68 35.02 -50.31 18.88
N THR A 69 35.78 -51.36 18.64
CA THR A 69 35.58 -52.74 19.10
C THR A 69 35.78 -52.85 20.62
N GLN A 70 34.80 -53.42 21.34
CA GLN A 70 34.94 -54.57 22.25
C GLN A 70 33.72 -54.71 23.16
N TRP A 71 32.98 -55.81 23.01
CA TRP A 71 32.36 -56.49 24.13
C TRP A 71 32.18 -57.96 23.75
N GLU A 72 33.00 -58.85 24.30
CA GLU A 72 32.78 -60.29 24.24
C GLU A 72 31.75 -60.65 25.30
N ALA A 73 30.61 -61.22 24.89
CA ALA A 73 29.69 -61.89 25.79
C ALA A 73 29.73 -63.40 25.52
N SER A 74 30.21 -64.14 26.51
CA SER A 74 30.14 -65.60 26.61
C SER A 74 28.95 -65.99 27.51
N GLY A 75 28.08 -66.89 27.04
CA GLY A 75 27.03 -67.52 27.86
C GLY A 75 25.70 -67.76 27.12
N PRO A 76 24.98 -68.86 27.37
CA PRO A 76 24.13 -69.50 26.37
C PRO A 76 22.66 -69.06 26.36
N SER A 77 22.06 -69.28 25.19
CA SER A 77 20.65 -69.26 24.81
C SER A 77 19.63 -69.63 25.90
N GLY A 78 18.77 -68.67 26.25
CA GLY A 78 17.48 -68.84 26.90
C GLY A 78 16.54 -67.75 26.39
N GLY A 79 15.33 -68.12 25.95
CA GLY A 79 14.43 -67.27 25.13
C GLY A 79 14.26 -65.84 25.64
N ALA A 80 14.80 -64.88 24.88
CA ALA A 80 14.66 -63.45 25.16
C ALA A 80 13.47 -62.88 24.37
N ALA A 81 12.55 -62.22 25.06
CA ALA A 81 11.56 -61.35 24.45
C ALA A 81 12.28 -60.35 23.53
N GLY A 82 11.87 -60.29 22.25
CA GLY A 82 12.51 -59.41 21.27
C GLY A 82 12.39 -57.95 21.70
N CYS A 83 13.52 -57.32 22.02
CA CYS A 83 13.56 -55.89 22.32
C CYS A 83 13.49 -55.09 21.02
N PHE A 84 12.80 -53.95 21.04
CA PHE A 84 12.67 -53.05 19.91
C PHE A 84 13.43 -51.74 20.16
N VAL A 85 14.11 -51.24 19.12
CA VAL A 85 14.87 -49.98 19.18
C VAL A 85 14.25 -48.96 18.22
N PRO A 86 14.13 -47.69 18.62
CA PRO A 86 13.61 -46.63 17.75
C PRO A 86 14.65 -46.22 16.70
N PHE A 87 14.17 -46.06 15.47
CA PHE A 87 14.87 -45.46 14.35
C PHE A 87 14.14 -44.18 13.93
N ALA A 88 14.88 -43.16 13.50
CA ALA A 88 14.32 -41.90 13.05
C ALA A 88 14.89 -41.50 11.70
N VAL A 89 14.03 -41.06 10.78
CA VAL A 89 14.42 -40.44 9.52
C VAL A 89 13.90 -39.01 9.49
N CYS A 90 14.78 -38.05 9.22
CA CYS A 90 14.45 -36.63 9.17
C CYS A 90 14.72 -36.03 7.80
N VAL A 91 13.76 -35.30 7.25
CA VAL A 91 13.94 -34.43 6.08
C VAL A 91 13.98 -32.99 6.54
N VAL A 92 15.08 -32.29 6.26
CA VAL A 92 15.25 -30.86 6.56
C VAL A 92 15.06 -30.05 5.29
N SER A 93 14.19 -29.06 5.35
CA SER A 93 13.80 -28.20 4.24
C SER A 93 13.88 -26.72 4.63
N ARG A 94 14.24 -25.85 3.67
CA ARG A 94 14.18 -24.40 3.87
C ARG A 94 12.74 -23.90 4.05
N PHE A 95 11.76 -24.62 3.49
CA PHE A 95 10.35 -24.25 3.52
C PHE A 95 9.51 -25.23 4.36
N PRO A 96 8.45 -24.76 5.03
CA PRO A 96 7.62 -25.56 5.95
C PRO A 96 6.64 -26.49 5.21
N TYR A 97 7.14 -27.41 4.38
CA TYR A 97 6.34 -28.43 3.68
C TYR A 97 5.94 -29.58 4.61
N TYR A 98 5.26 -29.27 5.71
CA TYR A 98 4.99 -30.24 6.78
C TYR A 98 4.14 -31.43 6.30
N ASN A 99 2.98 -31.17 5.70
CA ASN A 99 2.09 -32.21 5.23
C ASN A 99 2.69 -32.99 4.04
N ALA A 100 3.31 -32.29 3.08
CA ALA A 100 3.88 -32.93 1.91
C ALA A 100 5.07 -33.83 2.26
N LEU A 101 5.99 -33.37 3.13
CA LEU A 101 7.14 -34.17 3.55
C LEU A 101 6.74 -35.29 4.53
N LYS A 102 5.70 -35.10 5.33
CA LYS A 102 5.09 -36.18 6.12
C LYS A 102 4.57 -37.30 5.23
N ASP A 103 3.84 -36.96 4.16
CA ASP A 103 3.37 -37.94 3.18
C ASP A 103 4.56 -38.63 2.48
N CYS A 104 5.61 -37.90 2.11
CA CYS A 104 6.84 -38.48 1.55
C CYS A 104 7.49 -39.50 2.48
N LEU A 105 7.68 -39.14 3.76
CA LEU A 105 8.27 -40.04 4.76
C LEU A 105 7.38 -41.24 5.04
N SER A 106 6.06 -41.08 5.00
CA SER A 106 5.11 -42.20 5.14
C SER A 106 5.31 -43.23 4.02
N CYS A 107 5.52 -42.78 2.78
CA CYS A 107 5.88 -43.67 1.67
C CYS A 107 7.26 -44.33 1.84
N LEU A 108 8.23 -43.66 2.45
CA LEU A 108 9.53 -44.26 2.73
C LEU A 108 9.43 -45.35 3.81
N LEU A 109 8.72 -45.06 4.91
CA LEU A 109 8.56 -45.98 6.04
C LEU A 109 7.96 -47.32 5.62
N THR A 110 7.00 -47.34 4.69
CA THR A 110 6.43 -48.59 4.18
C THR A 110 7.48 -49.49 3.54
N HIS A 111 8.52 -48.92 2.91
CA HIS A 111 9.62 -49.69 2.35
C HIS A 111 10.65 -50.08 3.43
N LEU A 112 10.99 -49.16 4.35
CA LEU A 112 12.00 -49.39 5.39
C LEU A 112 11.59 -50.44 6.42
N LYS A 113 10.29 -50.59 6.69
CA LYS A 113 9.78 -51.62 7.60
C LYS A 113 9.89 -53.03 7.04
N LEU A 114 9.82 -53.17 5.72
CA LEU A 114 9.79 -54.45 5.02
C LEU A 114 11.18 -54.89 4.55
N CYS A 115 12.17 -53.99 4.52
CA CYS A 115 13.51 -54.28 3.99
C CYS A 115 14.47 -54.84 5.05
N LYS A 116 15.50 -55.55 4.56
CA LYS A 116 16.59 -56.09 5.40
C LYS A 116 17.59 -54.98 5.76
N ASP A 117 18.34 -55.16 6.84
CA ASP A 117 19.26 -54.12 7.37
C ASP A 117 20.24 -53.57 6.34
N PHE A 118 20.78 -54.40 5.46
CA PHE A 118 21.74 -53.98 4.43
C PHE A 118 21.09 -53.21 3.26
N GLU A 119 19.76 -53.20 3.13
CA GLU A 119 19.01 -52.53 2.05
C GLU A 119 18.51 -51.14 2.45
N VAL A 120 18.47 -50.85 3.76
CA VAL A 120 18.00 -49.56 4.32
C VAL A 120 18.70 -48.37 3.66
N ASP A 121 20.03 -48.45 3.56
CA ASP A 121 20.85 -47.38 2.96
C ASP A 121 20.50 -47.10 1.50
N ASN A 122 20.16 -48.13 0.73
CA ASN A 122 19.81 -47.98 -0.68
C ASN A 122 18.47 -47.28 -0.84
N HIS A 123 17.46 -47.66 -0.05
CA HIS A 123 16.15 -47.01 -0.07
C HIS A 123 16.21 -45.55 0.40
N ILE A 124 17.03 -45.23 1.40
CA ILE A 124 17.26 -43.85 1.84
C ILE A 124 17.95 -43.03 0.74
N LYS A 125 18.98 -43.59 0.08
CA LYS A 125 19.67 -42.93 -1.05
C LYS A 125 18.72 -42.65 -2.20
N ASP A 126 17.90 -43.62 -2.59
CA ASP A 126 16.93 -43.47 -3.68
C ASP A 126 15.87 -42.41 -3.35
N PHE A 127 15.37 -42.42 -2.12
CA PHE A 127 14.43 -41.41 -1.62
C PHE A 127 15.02 -40.00 -1.64
N ALA A 128 16.21 -39.83 -1.07
CA ALA A 128 16.90 -38.53 -1.01
C ALA A 128 17.19 -38.00 -2.42
N ALA A 129 17.65 -38.87 -3.30
CA ALA A 129 17.97 -38.51 -4.67
C ALA A 129 16.69 -38.16 -5.47
N LYS A 130 15.57 -38.87 -5.25
CA LYS A 130 14.27 -38.49 -5.83
C LYS A 130 13.83 -37.09 -5.40
N LEU A 131 13.84 -36.80 -4.10
CA LEU A 131 13.42 -35.49 -3.59
C LEU A 131 14.34 -34.35 -4.07
N SER A 132 15.63 -34.62 -4.25
CA SER A 132 16.58 -33.61 -4.74
C SER A 132 16.34 -33.14 -6.18
N LEU A 133 15.63 -33.93 -6.99
CA LEU A 133 15.27 -33.60 -8.37
C LEU A 133 13.98 -32.78 -8.48
N ILE A 134 13.17 -32.72 -7.41
CA ILE A 134 11.89 -32.01 -7.39
C ILE A 134 12.13 -30.51 -7.11
N PRO A 135 11.79 -29.59 -8.05
CA PRO A 135 11.95 -28.17 -7.81
C PRO A 135 10.90 -27.66 -6.81
N SER A 136 11.20 -26.54 -6.14
CA SER A 136 10.20 -25.81 -5.36
C SER A 136 9.27 -25.01 -6.29
N PRO A 137 7.95 -24.99 -6.04
CA PRO A 137 7.02 -24.14 -6.80
C PRO A 137 7.38 -22.65 -6.70
N PRO A 138 7.33 -21.89 -7.81
CA PRO A 138 7.45 -20.43 -7.77
C PRO A 138 6.19 -19.79 -7.14
N PRO A 139 6.31 -18.66 -6.43
CA PRO A 139 5.16 -17.95 -5.87
C PRO A 139 4.09 -17.64 -6.92
N GLY A 140 2.83 -17.85 -6.56
CA GLY A 140 1.65 -17.63 -7.40
C GLY A 140 0.73 -18.87 -7.43
N PRO A 141 -0.13 -18.99 -8.45
CA PRO A 141 -1.22 -19.96 -8.43
C PRO A 141 -0.80 -21.39 -8.80
N LEU A 142 0.50 -21.66 -9.04
CA LEU A 142 0.97 -22.95 -9.56
C LEU A 142 1.52 -23.86 -8.47
N HIS A 143 0.81 -24.94 -8.17
CA HIS A 143 1.25 -26.05 -7.33
C HIS A 143 1.97 -27.13 -8.14
N LEU A 144 2.89 -27.85 -7.51
CA LEU A 144 3.61 -28.97 -8.13
C LEU A 144 3.12 -30.30 -7.59
N VAL A 145 2.99 -31.30 -8.46
CA VAL A 145 2.48 -32.62 -8.10
C VAL A 145 3.43 -33.68 -8.59
N PHE A 146 3.84 -34.63 -7.74
CA PHE A 146 4.69 -35.75 -8.15
C PHE A 146 4.28 -37.06 -7.50
N ASN A 147 4.66 -38.17 -8.13
CA ASN A 147 4.31 -39.51 -7.65
C ASN A 147 5.39 -40.07 -6.72
N MET A 148 5.01 -40.48 -5.52
CA MET A 148 5.84 -41.23 -4.58
C MET A 148 5.03 -42.40 -4.03
N LYS A 149 5.11 -43.55 -4.70
CA LYS A 149 4.22 -44.69 -4.46
C LYS A 149 4.17 -45.07 -2.96
N PRO A 150 2.97 -45.30 -2.40
CA PRO A 150 1.67 -45.35 -3.08
C PRO A 150 0.96 -43.98 -3.26
N LEU A 151 1.55 -42.87 -2.80
CA LEU A 151 0.88 -41.57 -2.76
C LEU A 151 1.25 -40.65 -3.94
N GLN A 152 0.32 -39.74 -4.26
CA GLN A 152 0.58 -38.56 -5.06
C GLN A 152 0.79 -37.36 -4.11
N ILE A 153 1.97 -36.76 -4.17
CA ILE A 153 2.39 -35.67 -3.29
C ILE A 153 2.15 -34.33 -3.99
N VAL A 154 1.66 -33.35 -3.24
CA VAL A 154 1.46 -31.98 -3.73
C VAL A 154 2.36 -31.04 -2.94
N PHE A 155 3.17 -30.25 -3.64
CA PHE A 155 3.90 -29.13 -3.07
C PHE A 155 3.11 -27.84 -3.35
N PRO A 156 2.50 -27.23 -2.31
CA PRO A 156 1.77 -25.99 -2.46
C PRO A 156 2.71 -24.82 -2.76
N SER A 157 2.17 -23.78 -3.39
CA SER A 157 2.89 -22.55 -3.69
C SER A 157 2.46 -21.46 -2.73
N ARG A 158 3.31 -20.45 -2.57
CA ARG A 158 2.99 -19.20 -1.88
C ARG A 158 2.06 -18.36 -2.75
N ALA A 159 1.20 -17.53 -2.16
CA ALA A 159 0.35 -16.62 -2.94
C ALA A 159 1.19 -15.57 -3.67
N ASP A 160 2.17 -15.00 -2.98
CA ASP A 160 3.15 -14.02 -3.47
C ASP A 160 4.52 -14.25 -2.78
N PRO A 161 5.62 -13.60 -3.23
CA PRO A 161 6.95 -13.81 -2.66
C PRO A 161 7.08 -13.60 -1.15
N GLU A 162 6.32 -12.64 -0.61
CA GLU A 162 6.35 -12.21 0.80
C GLU A 162 5.37 -13.00 1.68
N SER A 163 4.35 -13.62 1.08
CA SER A 163 3.37 -14.44 1.79
C SER A 163 3.99 -15.72 2.38
N PRO A 164 3.47 -16.19 3.54
CA PRO A 164 3.93 -17.43 4.16
C PRO A 164 3.52 -18.62 3.30
N LEU A 165 4.39 -19.63 3.24
CA LEU A 165 4.04 -20.92 2.66
C LEU A 165 3.19 -21.69 3.69
N VAL A 166 1.97 -22.06 3.31
CA VAL A 166 1.04 -22.79 4.18
C VAL A 166 0.86 -24.23 3.68
N ASP A 167 1.54 -25.17 4.34
CA ASP A 167 1.38 -26.62 4.13
C ASP A 167 1.04 -27.33 5.46
N LEU A 168 0.11 -26.73 6.20
CA LEU A 168 -0.39 -27.23 7.49
C LEU A 168 -1.86 -26.83 7.70
N ASP A 169 -2.49 -27.45 8.70
CA ASP A 169 -3.91 -27.29 8.97
C ASP A 169 -4.15 -26.12 9.94
N LEU A 170 -4.51 -24.94 9.42
CA LEU A 170 -4.61 -23.71 10.22
C LEU A 170 -5.74 -23.71 11.25
N HIS A 171 -6.64 -24.69 11.21
CA HIS A 171 -7.73 -24.83 12.17
C HIS A 171 -7.31 -25.51 13.49
N LEU A 172 -6.09 -26.04 13.60
CA LEU A 172 -5.64 -26.77 14.79
C LEU A 172 -5.76 -25.97 16.11
N PRO A 173 -5.37 -24.68 16.19
CA PRO A 173 -5.58 -23.90 17.41
C PRO A 173 -7.06 -23.74 17.78
N LEU A 174 -7.96 -23.70 16.79
CA LEU A 174 -9.41 -23.58 17.01
C LEU A 174 -10.03 -24.89 17.51
N LEU A 175 -9.36 -26.03 17.31
CA LEU A 175 -9.74 -27.30 17.89
C LEU A 175 -9.20 -27.48 19.32
N CYS A 176 -8.02 -26.89 19.62
CA CYS A 176 -7.37 -27.02 20.93
C CYS A 176 -7.83 -25.98 21.96
N PHE A 177 -8.24 -24.79 21.49
CA PHE A 177 -8.57 -23.65 22.33
C PHE A 177 -9.92 -23.04 21.96
N ARG A 178 -10.61 -22.49 22.97
CA ARG A 178 -11.76 -21.62 22.72
C ARG A 178 -11.32 -20.32 22.05
N PRO A 179 -12.15 -19.66 21.22
CA PRO A 179 -11.80 -18.43 20.52
C PRO A 179 -11.22 -17.33 21.43
N GLU A 180 -11.71 -17.21 22.67
CA GLU A 180 -11.23 -16.23 23.65
C GLU A 180 -9.77 -16.51 24.06
N LYS A 181 -9.42 -17.79 24.21
CA LYS A 181 -8.05 -18.21 24.53
C LYS A 181 -7.10 -18.04 23.35
N VAL A 182 -7.59 -18.24 22.12
CA VAL A 182 -6.82 -17.92 20.90
C VAL A 182 -6.49 -16.42 20.86
N LEU A 183 -7.46 -15.55 21.16
CA LEU A 183 -7.24 -14.11 21.26
C LEU A 183 -6.24 -13.75 22.38
N GLN A 184 -6.33 -14.40 23.55
CA GLN A 184 -5.37 -14.20 24.64
C GLN A 184 -3.94 -14.55 24.21
N ILE A 185 -3.73 -15.67 23.50
CA ILE A 185 -2.41 -16.06 22.97
C ILE A 185 -1.92 -15.07 21.91
N LEU A 186 -2.79 -14.65 20.98
CA LEU A 186 -2.47 -13.60 20.01
C LEU A 186 -2.08 -12.29 20.70
N THR A 187 -2.70 -11.94 21.82
CA THR A 187 -2.35 -10.76 22.59
C THR A 187 -0.95 -10.87 23.21
N CYS A 188 -0.62 -12.03 23.80
CA CYS A 188 0.72 -12.30 24.30
C CYS A 188 1.78 -12.20 23.19
N LEU A 189 1.45 -12.61 21.97
CA LEU A 189 2.34 -12.47 20.80
C LEU A 189 2.46 -11.02 20.34
N LEU A 190 1.36 -10.29 20.22
CA LEU A 190 1.35 -8.87 19.81
C LEU A 190 2.04 -7.96 20.82
N THR A 191 2.10 -8.37 22.09
CA THR A 191 2.82 -7.67 23.18
C THR A 191 4.20 -8.28 23.46
N GLU A 192 4.68 -9.16 22.59
CA GLU A 192 6.01 -9.79 22.65
C GLU A 192 6.37 -10.38 24.03
N ARG A 193 5.48 -11.20 24.61
CA ARG A 193 5.73 -11.90 25.88
C ARG A 193 6.63 -13.14 25.71
N ARG A 194 7.02 -13.76 26.83
CA ARG A 194 7.75 -15.04 26.89
C ARG A 194 6.76 -16.20 27.02
N LEU A 195 6.53 -16.93 25.93
CA LEU A 195 5.53 -18.00 25.85
C LEU A 195 6.20 -19.39 25.84
N VAL A 196 5.65 -20.31 26.64
CA VAL A 196 6.02 -21.73 26.59
C VAL A 196 4.77 -22.58 26.34
N PHE A 197 4.74 -23.29 25.22
CA PHE A 197 3.69 -24.25 24.87
C PHE A 197 4.01 -25.63 25.45
N PHE A 198 3.00 -26.33 25.94
CA PHE A 198 3.10 -27.69 26.48
C PHE A 198 2.09 -28.60 25.81
N SER A 199 2.53 -29.81 25.46
CA SER A 199 1.67 -30.91 25.00
C SER A 199 2.36 -32.25 25.25
N SER A 200 1.57 -33.30 25.42
CA SER A 200 2.05 -34.68 25.35
C SER A 200 2.36 -35.12 23.91
N SER A 201 1.94 -34.34 22.91
CA SER A 201 2.21 -34.57 21.50
C SER A 201 3.25 -33.59 20.95
N TRP A 202 4.44 -34.11 20.66
CA TRP A 202 5.52 -33.34 20.01
C TRP A 202 5.10 -32.75 18.66
N ALA A 203 4.24 -33.45 17.91
CA ALA A 203 3.74 -32.95 16.63
C ALA A 203 2.89 -31.69 16.80
N LEU A 204 2.03 -31.67 17.84
CA LEU A 204 1.08 -30.60 18.07
C LEU A 204 1.77 -29.30 18.49
N LEU A 205 2.85 -29.40 19.28
CA LEU A 205 3.67 -28.23 19.68
C LEU A 205 4.08 -27.39 18.47
N THR A 206 4.71 -28.00 17.47
CA THR A 206 5.19 -27.29 16.27
C THR A 206 4.05 -26.81 15.39
N LEU A 207 3.04 -27.66 15.14
CA LEU A 207 1.93 -27.28 14.26
C LEU A 207 1.11 -26.11 14.82
N VAL A 208 0.79 -26.12 16.11
CA VAL A 208 0.03 -25.04 16.76
C VAL A 208 0.87 -23.76 16.82
N ALA A 209 2.16 -23.84 17.14
CA ALA A 209 3.06 -22.69 17.12
C ALA A 209 3.13 -22.03 15.73
N GLU A 210 3.28 -22.82 14.66
CA GLU A 210 3.29 -22.34 13.28
C GLU A 210 1.93 -21.75 12.84
N CYS A 211 0.80 -22.30 13.30
CA CYS A 211 -0.51 -21.70 13.04
C CYS A 211 -0.59 -20.27 13.58
N PHE A 212 -0.11 -20.03 14.80
CA PHE A 212 -0.09 -18.68 15.37
C PHE A 212 0.83 -17.73 14.59
N MET A 213 1.96 -18.22 14.06
CA MET A 213 2.80 -17.42 13.16
C MET A 213 2.05 -17.03 11.87
N ALA A 214 1.27 -17.95 11.32
CA ALA A 214 0.44 -17.69 10.14
C ALA A 214 -0.71 -16.70 10.44
N PHE A 215 -1.29 -16.72 11.64
CA PHE A 215 -2.35 -15.78 12.05
C PHE A 215 -1.85 -14.34 12.22
N LEU A 216 -0.57 -14.16 12.58
CA LEU A 216 0.05 -12.85 12.73
C LEU A 216 0.38 -12.16 11.40
N HIS A 217 0.39 -12.89 10.28
CA HIS A 217 0.76 -12.32 8.98
C HIS A 217 -0.16 -11.14 8.58
N PRO A 218 0.37 -9.99 8.12
CA PRO A 218 1.75 -9.74 7.68
C PRO A 218 2.73 -9.23 8.75
N LEU A 219 2.34 -9.22 10.03
CA LEU A 219 3.29 -8.97 11.11
C LEU A 219 4.27 -10.14 11.24
N GLN A 220 5.51 -9.84 11.62
CA GLN A 220 6.59 -10.83 11.70
C GLN A 220 7.08 -10.96 13.13
N TRP A 221 7.13 -12.20 13.63
CA TRP A 221 7.79 -12.53 14.89
C TRP A 221 9.30 -12.61 14.68
N GLN A 222 10.04 -11.77 15.40
CA GLN A 222 11.47 -11.52 15.17
C GLN A 222 12.34 -12.02 16.33
N HIS A 223 11.70 -12.55 17.37
CA HIS A 223 12.35 -13.11 18.54
C HIS A 223 12.56 -14.61 18.40
N THR A 224 13.22 -15.22 19.39
CA THR A 224 13.49 -16.66 19.44
C THR A 224 12.22 -17.47 19.26
N PHE A 225 12.27 -18.45 18.35
CA PHE A 225 11.17 -19.36 18.02
C PHE A 225 11.71 -20.79 17.98
N VAL A 226 11.36 -21.59 18.99
CA VAL A 226 11.85 -22.97 19.17
C VAL A 226 10.68 -23.85 19.60
N PRO A 227 9.86 -24.34 18.65
CA PRO A 227 8.62 -25.06 18.98
C PRO A 227 8.82 -26.40 19.71
N ILE A 228 10.03 -26.96 19.67
CA ILE A 228 10.41 -28.15 20.42
C ILE A 228 11.76 -27.88 21.10
N LEU A 229 11.75 -27.81 22.42
CA LEU A 229 12.91 -27.66 23.28
C LEU A 229 13.20 -29.01 23.94
N SER A 230 14.42 -29.52 23.74
CA SER A 230 14.86 -30.77 24.36
C SER A 230 15.12 -30.59 25.86
N ARG A 231 15.08 -31.69 26.63
CA ARG A 231 15.32 -31.65 28.08
C ARG A 231 16.65 -31.01 28.47
N GLN A 232 17.71 -31.21 27.68
CA GLN A 232 19.04 -30.66 27.96
C GLN A 232 19.13 -29.14 27.71
N MET A 233 18.08 -28.57 27.10
CA MET A 233 18.01 -27.17 26.71
C MET A 233 16.92 -26.42 27.49
N LEU A 234 16.37 -26.99 28.56
CA LEU A 234 15.32 -26.32 29.34
C LEU A 234 15.80 -25.00 29.92
N ASP A 235 17.08 -24.86 30.27
CA ASP A 235 17.69 -23.63 30.78
C ASP A 235 17.47 -22.41 29.86
N PHE A 236 17.23 -22.61 28.55
CA PHE A 236 16.94 -21.52 27.62
C PHE A 236 15.63 -20.77 27.93
N VAL A 237 14.71 -21.36 28.71
CA VAL A 237 13.49 -20.67 29.17
C VAL A 237 13.79 -19.51 30.11
N MET A 238 15.01 -19.46 30.70
CA MET A 238 15.47 -18.33 31.53
C MET A 238 15.90 -17.11 30.70
N ALA A 239 15.84 -17.17 29.37
CA ALA A 239 16.22 -16.06 28.51
C ALA A 239 15.43 -14.78 28.89
N PRO A 240 16.10 -13.62 29.05
CA PRO A 240 15.44 -12.39 29.46
C PRO A 240 14.66 -11.73 28.32
N THR A 241 14.94 -12.12 27.07
CA THR A 241 14.26 -11.63 25.87
C THR A 241 12.95 -12.37 25.62
N SER A 242 12.05 -11.78 24.85
CA SER A 242 10.84 -12.44 24.36
C SER A 242 11.18 -13.70 23.57
N PHE A 243 10.31 -14.71 23.64
CA PHE A 243 10.46 -15.96 22.90
C PHE A 243 9.13 -16.72 22.82
N LEU A 244 9.05 -17.63 21.86
CA LEU A 244 8.08 -18.71 21.85
C LEU A 244 8.84 -20.04 21.84
N MET A 245 8.68 -20.83 22.89
CA MET A 245 9.27 -22.15 23.02
C MET A 245 8.18 -23.21 23.24
N GLY A 246 8.46 -24.47 22.93
CA GLY A 246 7.57 -25.58 23.25
C GLY A 246 8.28 -26.71 23.97
N CYS A 247 7.65 -27.28 24.99
CA CYS A 247 8.18 -28.33 25.85
C CYS A 247 7.19 -29.49 25.95
N HIS A 248 7.70 -30.70 26.18
CA HIS A 248 6.83 -31.81 26.55
C HIS A 248 6.14 -31.54 27.90
N LEU A 249 4.92 -32.05 28.05
CA LEU A 249 4.14 -31.85 29.27
C LEU A 249 4.85 -32.36 30.54
N ASP A 250 5.69 -33.39 30.43
CA ASP A 250 6.49 -33.92 31.55
C ASP A 250 7.42 -32.88 32.20
N HIS A 251 7.79 -31.83 31.46
CA HIS A 251 8.67 -30.76 31.94
C HIS A 251 7.91 -29.57 32.52
N PHE A 252 6.57 -29.60 32.57
CA PHE A 252 5.76 -28.48 33.05
C PHE A 252 6.15 -28.04 34.47
N ALA A 253 6.29 -28.99 35.40
CA ALA A 253 6.61 -28.69 36.79
C ALA A 253 8.01 -28.09 36.98
N GLU A 254 8.97 -28.50 36.14
CA GLU A 254 10.34 -27.99 36.10
C GLU A 254 10.33 -26.55 35.54
N VAL A 255 9.80 -26.36 34.34
CA VAL A 255 9.77 -25.05 33.67
C VAL A 255 8.96 -24.00 34.44
N SER A 256 7.84 -24.39 35.06
CA SER A 256 6.99 -23.46 35.83
C SER A 256 7.70 -22.79 37.00
N LYS A 257 8.80 -23.38 37.51
CA LYS A 257 9.59 -22.89 38.64
C LYS A 257 10.89 -22.20 38.21
N GLU A 258 11.27 -22.32 36.95
CA GLU A 258 12.60 -21.95 36.46
C GLU A 258 12.77 -20.44 36.25
N ALA A 259 11.69 -19.73 35.89
CA ALA A 259 11.73 -18.28 35.69
C ALA A 259 10.37 -17.61 35.96
N ASP A 260 10.41 -16.39 36.47
CA ASP A 260 9.21 -15.57 36.70
C ASP A 260 8.71 -14.92 35.41
N GLY A 261 7.40 -14.75 35.28
CA GLY A 261 6.76 -14.02 34.18
C GLY A 261 6.73 -14.76 32.84
N LEU A 262 6.88 -16.09 32.86
CA LEU A 262 6.55 -16.98 31.74
C LEU A 262 5.03 -17.17 31.62
N ILE A 263 4.54 -17.13 30.38
CA ILE A 263 3.17 -17.52 30.02
C ILE A 263 3.17 -18.98 29.58
N LEU A 264 2.59 -19.85 30.42
CA LEU A 264 2.57 -21.30 30.26
C LEU A 264 1.23 -21.73 29.62
N ILE A 265 1.30 -22.33 28.44
CA ILE A 265 0.13 -22.66 27.62
C ILE A 265 0.07 -24.16 27.41
N ASN A 266 -0.93 -24.82 28.01
CA ASN A 266 -1.14 -26.25 27.85
C ASN A 266 -2.14 -26.48 26.71
N ILE A 267 -1.65 -27.06 25.60
CA ILE A 267 -2.44 -27.29 24.38
C ILE A 267 -3.47 -28.42 24.60
N ASP A 268 -3.11 -29.45 25.38
CA ASP A 268 -3.96 -30.63 25.57
C ASP A 268 -5.24 -30.31 26.37
N THR A 269 -5.14 -29.37 27.31
CA THR A 269 -6.26 -28.93 28.16
C THR A 269 -6.85 -27.58 27.75
N GLY A 270 -6.19 -26.85 26.83
CA GLY A 270 -6.59 -25.52 26.40
C GLY A 270 -6.41 -24.42 27.46
N SER A 271 -5.58 -24.64 28.48
CA SER A 271 -5.39 -23.72 29.62
C SER A 271 -4.18 -22.79 29.47
N ILE A 272 -4.27 -21.58 30.01
CA ILE A 272 -3.20 -20.56 30.03
C ILE A 272 -2.97 -20.15 31.48
N THR A 273 -1.72 -20.20 31.94
CA THR A 273 -1.30 -19.87 33.31
C THR A 273 0.00 -19.06 33.32
N SER A 274 0.30 -18.35 34.40
CA SER A 274 1.57 -17.65 34.63
C SER A 274 2.44 -18.37 35.64
N SER A 275 3.75 -18.39 35.40
CA SER A 275 4.73 -18.75 36.44
C SER A 275 4.73 -17.73 37.59
N ASN A 276 4.62 -18.22 38.83
CA ASN A 276 4.82 -17.49 40.09
C ASN A 276 4.01 -16.17 40.31
N SER A 277 2.98 -15.89 39.51
CA SER A 277 2.00 -14.82 39.76
C SER A 277 0.58 -15.34 39.51
N GLU A 278 -0.36 -15.04 40.43
CA GLU A 278 -1.77 -15.47 40.28
C GLU A 278 -2.51 -14.74 39.15
N ASP A 279 -2.02 -13.56 38.74
CA ASP A 279 -2.50 -12.85 37.55
C ASP A 279 -1.34 -12.54 36.60
N ALA A 280 -1.45 -13.00 35.36
CA ALA A 280 -0.66 -12.47 34.26
C ALA A 280 -1.32 -11.16 33.82
N ASP A 281 -0.64 -10.01 33.99
CA ASP A 281 -1.12 -8.70 33.49
C ASP A 281 -1.03 -8.65 31.95
N VAL A 282 -1.88 -9.44 31.30
CA VAL A 282 -2.06 -9.51 29.86
C VAL A 282 -3.34 -8.75 29.54
N PRO A 283 -3.25 -7.62 28.82
CA PRO A 283 -4.44 -6.86 28.45
C PRO A 283 -5.29 -7.63 27.42
N ASP A 284 -6.58 -7.32 27.34
CA ASP A 284 -7.45 -7.88 26.31
C ASP A 284 -7.27 -7.18 24.96
N ILE A 285 -7.51 -7.91 23.87
CA ILE A 285 -7.66 -7.31 22.53
C ILE A 285 -8.84 -6.33 22.53
N PRO A 286 -8.76 -5.22 21.75
CA PRO A 286 -9.86 -4.27 21.64
C PRO A 286 -11.22 -4.95 21.41
N LEU A 287 -12.20 -4.61 22.25
CA LEU A 287 -13.46 -5.36 22.40
C LEU A 287 -14.20 -5.62 21.08
N LEU A 288 -14.30 -4.60 20.22
CA LEU A 288 -15.00 -4.71 18.94
C LEU A 288 -14.29 -5.67 17.96
N ALA A 289 -12.96 -5.65 17.97
CA ALA A 289 -12.16 -6.54 17.14
C ALA A 289 -12.28 -7.99 17.63
N ALA A 290 -12.25 -8.20 18.95
CA ALA A 290 -12.47 -9.51 19.58
C ALA A 290 -13.85 -10.11 19.23
N GLN A 291 -14.92 -9.34 19.41
CA GLN A 291 -16.30 -9.80 19.11
C GLN A 291 -16.46 -10.21 17.64
N THR A 292 -15.94 -9.39 16.73
CA THR A 292 -16.01 -9.65 15.28
C THR A 292 -15.24 -10.92 14.89
N PHE A 293 -14.08 -11.14 15.51
CA PHE A 293 -13.28 -12.35 15.31
C PHE A 293 -14.03 -13.59 15.80
N ILE A 294 -14.56 -13.55 17.04
CA ILE A 294 -15.28 -14.68 17.64
C ILE A 294 -16.50 -15.06 16.78
N GLN A 295 -17.30 -14.06 16.37
CA GLN A 295 -18.47 -14.30 15.51
C GLN A 295 -18.08 -14.92 14.16
N SER A 296 -17.01 -14.42 13.54
CA SER A 296 -16.52 -14.96 12.27
C SER A 296 -16.04 -16.41 12.41
N ILE A 297 -15.28 -16.73 13.46
CA ILE A 297 -14.79 -18.09 13.73
C ILE A 297 -15.94 -19.07 14.00
N GLN A 298 -16.97 -18.65 14.74
CA GLN A 298 -18.15 -19.49 15.03
C GLN A 298 -18.93 -19.90 13.77
N SER A 299 -18.79 -19.16 12.67
CA SER A 299 -19.41 -19.49 11.38
C SER A 299 -18.64 -20.54 10.57
N LEU A 300 -17.41 -20.90 10.97
CA LEU A 300 -16.56 -21.82 10.22
C LEU A 300 -16.98 -23.27 10.41
N GLN A 301 -16.93 -24.04 9.32
CA GLN A 301 -17.08 -25.49 9.36
C GLN A 301 -15.72 -26.14 9.66
N LEU A 302 -15.41 -26.32 10.94
CA LEU A 302 -14.12 -26.88 11.40
C LEU A 302 -14.01 -28.41 11.23
N HIS A 303 -15.14 -29.12 11.15
CA HIS A 303 -15.15 -30.59 11.14
C HIS A 303 -15.53 -31.13 9.75
N HIS A 304 -14.54 -31.60 8.99
CA HIS A 304 -14.75 -32.15 7.64
C HIS A 304 -15.72 -33.34 7.63
N GLU A 305 -15.60 -34.25 8.60
CA GLU A 305 -16.40 -35.49 8.65
C GLU A 305 -17.89 -35.21 8.86
N LEU A 306 -18.26 -34.18 9.64
CA LEU A 306 -19.65 -33.78 9.82
C LEU A 306 -20.28 -33.32 8.49
N HIS A 307 -19.50 -32.64 7.64
CA HIS A 307 -19.95 -32.25 6.31
C HIS A 307 -20.10 -33.47 5.39
N LEU A 308 -19.25 -34.50 5.53
CA LEU A 308 -19.36 -35.71 4.70
C LEU A 308 -20.42 -36.71 5.16
N ALA A 309 -20.94 -36.59 6.39
CA ALA A 309 -21.86 -37.57 6.99
C ALA A 309 -23.15 -37.83 6.19
N HIS A 310 -23.53 -36.91 5.29
CA HIS A 310 -24.71 -37.05 4.43
C HIS A 310 -24.39 -37.56 3.01
N LEU A 311 -23.12 -37.85 2.71
CA LEU A 311 -22.63 -38.28 1.40
C LEU A 311 -22.20 -39.75 1.42
N CYS A 312 -22.28 -40.42 0.27
CA CYS A 312 -21.75 -41.77 0.10
C CYS A 312 -20.21 -41.79 0.20
N ALA A 313 -19.64 -42.90 0.67
CA ALA A 313 -18.19 -43.08 0.67
C ALA A 313 -17.62 -43.09 -0.76
N SER A 314 -16.48 -42.42 -0.97
CA SER A 314 -15.76 -42.47 -2.25
C SER A 314 -15.16 -43.86 -2.49
N ALA A 315 -15.29 -44.38 -3.71
CA ALA A 315 -14.61 -45.60 -4.13
C ALA A 315 -13.13 -45.36 -4.51
N ASP A 316 -12.74 -44.12 -4.82
CA ASP A 316 -11.36 -43.72 -5.11
C ASP A 316 -10.74 -42.97 -3.92
N LEU A 317 -9.67 -43.56 -3.37
CA LEU A 317 -8.89 -42.98 -2.26
C LEU A 317 -8.19 -41.66 -2.66
N ASN A 318 -7.79 -41.51 -3.92
CA ASN A 318 -7.13 -40.30 -4.40
C ASN A 318 -8.13 -39.14 -4.52
N GLU A 319 -9.34 -39.42 -5.00
CA GLU A 319 -10.44 -38.47 -5.04
C GLU A 319 -10.82 -38.00 -3.62
N GLY A 320 -10.92 -38.93 -2.67
CA GLY A 320 -11.15 -38.60 -1.26
C GLY A 320 -10.07 -37.70 -0.67
N ARG A 321 -8.78 -38.01 -0.93
CA ARG A 321 -7.65 -37.16 -0.50
C ARG A 321 -7.65 -35.79 -1.18
N ALA A 322 -8.02 -35.71 -2.46
CA ALA A 322 -8.12 -34.44 -3.18
C ALA A 322 -9.24 -33.56 -2.63
N SER A 323 -10.40 -34.15 -2.35
CA SER A 323 -11.55 -33.47 -1.72
C SER A 323 -11.18 -32.90 -0.33
N ARG A 324 -10.52 -33.70 0.51
CA ARG A 324 -10.03 -33.23 1.83
C ARG A 324 -9.06 -32.07 1.69
N ARG A 325 -8.12 -32.12 0.73
CA ARG A 325 -7.17 -31.03 0.46
C ARG A 325 -7.87 -29.76 0.00
N ALA A 326 -8.86 -29.87 -0.90
CA ALA A 326 -9.64 -28.72 -1.35
C ALA A 326 -10.44 -28.07 -0.23
N TRP A 327 -11.05 -28.88 0.66
CA TRP A 327 -11.70 -28.39 1.88
C TRP A 327 -10.70 -27.69 2.81
N GLN A 328 -9.55 -28.32 3.08
CA GLN A 328 -8.52 -27.76 3.96
C GLN A 328 -7.99 -26.43 3.42
N HIS A 329 -7.75 -26.34 2.11
CA HIS A 329 -7.29 -25.12 1.46
C HIS A 329 -8.32 -23.99 1.61
N ARG A 330 -9.60 -24.27 1.36
CA ARG A 330 -10.69 -23.30 1.55
C ARG A 330 -10.76 -22.80 2.99
N LEU A 331 -10.69 -23.72 3.96
CA LEU A 331 -10.74 -23.38 5.38
C LEU A 331 -9.52 -22.56 5.80
N ASN A 332 -8.32 -22.92 5.34
CA ASN A 332 -7.09 -22.14 5.57
C ASN A 332 -7.23 -20.71 5.04
N CYS A 333 -7.73 -20.53 3.82
CA CYS A 333 -7.97 -19.19 3.25
C CYS A 333 -8.96 -18.38 4.10
N GLN A 334 -10.05 -18.99 4.57
CA GLN A 334 -11.02 -18.31 5.44
C GLN A 334 -10.40 -17.90 6.78
N ILE A 335 -9.62 -18.77 7.41
CA ILE A 335 -8.95 -18.48 8.69
C ILE A 335 -7.90 -17.37 8.52
N GLN A 336 -7.11 -17.39 7.44
CA GLN A 336 -6.16 -16.32 7.13
C GLN A 336 -6.87 -14.99 6.92
N GLN A 337 -8.00 -15.00 6.21
CA GLN A 337 -8.80 -13.81 5.99
C GLN A 337 -9.35 -13.24 7.31
N ILE A 338 -9.91 -14.09 8.17
CA ILE A 338 -10.45 -13.68 9.48
C ILE A 338 -9.33 -13.13 10.38
N SER A 339 -8.17 -13.78 10.39
CA SER A 339 -6.99 -13.34 11.16
C SER A 339 -6.45 -12.00 10.66
N LEU A 340 -6.36 -11.83 9.33
CA LEU A 340 -5.96 -10.57 8.72
C LEU A 340 -6.95 -9.44 9.00
N GLN A 341 -8.25 -9.75 8.98
CA GLN A 341 -9.30 -8.79 9.33
C GLN A 341 -9.21 -8.36 10.80
N LEU A 342 -8.87 -9.26 11.72
CA LEU A 342 -8.60 -8.91 13.12
C LEU A 342 -7.44 -7.90 13.21
N LEU A 343 -6.32 -8.15 12.55
CA LEU A 343 -5.17 -7.24 12.54
C LEU A 343 -5.52 -5.87 11.93
N VAL A 344 -6.25 -5.87 10.81
CA VAL A 344 -6.74 -4.62 10.20
C VAL A 344 -7.65 -3.89 11.17
N SER A 345 -8.58 -4.56 11.86
CA SER A 345 -9.45 -3.94 12.86
C SER A 345 -8.65 -3.28 13.99
N ILE A 346 -7.57 -3.94 14.45
CA ILE A 346 -6.71 -3.42 15.53
C ILE A 346 -5.88 -2.20 15.08
N PHE A 347 -5.31 -2.22 13.87
CA PHE A 347 -4.29 -1.25 13.44
C PHE A 347 -4.72 -0.28 12.33
N ARG A 348 -5.95 -0.37 11.80
CA ARG A 348 -6.46 0.49 10.70
C ARG A 348 -6.26 1.98 10.97
N GLU A 349 -6.46 2.43 12.20
CA GLU A 349 -6.40 3.85 12.52
C GLU A 349 -4.98 4.39 12.70
N VAL A 350 -3.95 3.53 12.73
CA VAL A 350 -2.54 3.94 12.83
C VAL A 350 -2.16 4.92 11.72
N LYS A 351 -2.68 4.71 10.50
CA LYS A 351 -2.39 5.59 9.34
C LYS A 351 -2.77 7.05 9.57
N ASN A 352 -3.79 7.31 10.41
CA ASN A 352 -4.27 8.65 10.70
C ASN A 352 -3.29 9.45 11.58
N HIS A 353 -2.32 8.76 12.18
CA HIS A 353 -1.31 9.33 13.08
C HIS A 353 0.11 9.23 12.50
N LEU A 354 0.23 8.93 11.20
CA LEU A 354 1.51 8.88 10.48
C LEU A 354 1.80 10.18 9.73
N ASN A 355 3.05 10.59 9.81
CA ASN A 355 3.63 11.62 8.96
C ASN A 355 4.61 10.96 7.98
N TYR A 356 4.18 10.76 6.74
CA TYR A 356 4.97 10.10 5.69
C TYR A 356 6.23 10.88 5.28
N GLU A 357 6.17 12.21 5.32
CA GLU A 357 7.29 13.06 4.87
C GLU A 357 8.45 12.97 5.86
N HIS A 358 8.14 13.04 7.15
CA HIS A 358 9.15 12.98 8.21
C HIS A 358 9.39 11.57 8.77
N ARG A 359 8.64 10.57 8.30
CA ARG A 359 8.64 9.19 8.81
C ARG A 359 8.38 9.11 10.32
N VAL A 360 7.40 9.90 10.78
CA VAL A 360 7.05 10.05 12.19
C VAL A 360 5.71 9.39 12.51
N PHE A 361 5.59 8.77 13.67
CA PHE A 361 4.32 8.28 14.24
C PHE A 361 4.02 9.01 15.56
N ASN A 362 2.79 9.54 15.70
CA ASN A 362 2.36 10.21 16.92
C ASN A 362 1.63 9.24 17.86
N SER A 363 2.39 8.57 18.71
CA SER A 363 1.89 7.55 19.65
C SER A 363 0.97 8.14 20.71
N GLU A 364 1.27 9.33 21.24
CA GLU A 364 0.46 9.97 22.29
C GLU A 364 -0.96 10.27 21.81
N GLU A 365 -1.09 10.89 20.63
CA GLU A 365 -2.39 11.19 20.04
C GLU A 365 -3.15 9.92 19.65
N PHE A 366 -2.44 8.91 19.14
CA PHE A 366 -3.04 7.62 18.85
C PHE A 366 -3.64 6.98 20.13
N LEU A 367 -2.91 7.00 21.25
CA LEU A 367 -3.41 6.47 22.52
C LEU A 367 -4.62 7.24 23.07
N LYS A 368 -4.60 8.58 22.99
CA LYS A 368 -5.72 9.42 23.46
C LYS A 368 -7.03 9.13 22.74
N THR A 369 -6.97 8.74 21.47
CA THR A 369 -8.16 8.41 20.67
C THR A 369 -8.74 7.02 20.97
N ARG A 370 -8.03 6.15 21.72
CA ARG A 370 -8.51 4.81 22.07
C ARG A 370 -9.50 4.84 23.24
N ALA A 371 -10.37 3.83 23.31
CA ALA A 371 -11.21 3.63 24.49
C ALA A 371 -10.34 3.33 25.72
N PRO A 372 -10.73 3.79 26.93
CA PRO A 372 -9.90 3.63 28.14
C PRO A 372 -9.59 2.16 28.46
N GLY A 373 -10.52 1.23 28.17
CA GLY A 373 -10.29 -0.21 28.32
C GLY A 373 -9.23 -0.77 27.36
N ASP A 374 -9.10 -0.20 26.16
CA ASP A 374 -8.16 -0.68 25.13
C ASP A 374 -6.76 -0.05 25.26
N GLN A 375 -6.62 1.03 26.04
CA GLN A 375 -5.37 1.80 26.12
C GLN A 375 -4.20 0.97 26.68
N GLN A 376 -4.45 0.05 27.61
CA GLN A 376 -3.39 -0.79 28.19
C GLN A 376 -2.79 -1.72 27.14
N PHE A 377 -3.63 -2.33 26.28
CA PHE A 377 -3.19 -3.13 25.14
C PHE A 377 -2.28 -2.32 24.22
N TYR A 378 -2.74 -1.15 23.77
CA TYR A 378 -1.95 -0.34 22.84
C TYR A 378 -0.65 0.17 23.48
N LYS A 379 -0.64 0.58 24.76
CA LYS A 379 0.60 1.00 25.43
C LYS A 379 1.71 -0.05 25.31
N GLN A 380 1.38 -1.32 25.53
CA GLN A 380 2.33 -2.42 25.40
C GLN A 380 2.71 -2.68 23.94
N VAL A 381 1.72 -2.73 23.03
CA VAL A 381 1.98 -3.04 21.60
C VAL A 381 2.85 -1.97 20.92
N LEU A 382 2.66 -0.69 21.25
CA LEU A 382 3.39 0.41 20.58
C LEU A 382 4.91 0.39 20.85
N GLU A 383 5.35 -0.29 21.91
CA GLU A 383 6.77 -0.43 22.28
C GLU A 383 7.44 -1.66 21.65
N THR A 384 6.67 -2.50 20.95
CA THR A 384 7.16 -3.78 20.40
C THR A 384 7.95 -3.61 19.11
N TYR A 385 8.92 -4.49 18.90
CA TYR A 385 9.68 -4.53 17.64
C TYR A 385 8.77 -4.84 16.44
N MET A 386 7.82 -5.75 16.63
CA MET A 386 6.80 -6.12 15.64
C MET A 386 6.02 -4.89 15.15
N PHE A 387 5.58 -4.03 16.07
CA PHE A 387 4.88 -2.79 15.70
C PHE A 387 5.80 -1.80 14.98
N HIS A 388 7.07 -1.68 15.37
CA HIS A 388 8.04 -0.85 14.65
C HIS A 388 8.28 -1.32 13.20
N VAL A 389 8.38 -2.63 12.97
CA VAL A 389 8.49 -3.20 11.60
C VAL A 389 7.21 -2.92 10.80
N PHE A 390 6.04 -3.05 11.44
CA PHE A 390 4.76 -2.69 10.84
C PHE A 390 4.72 -1.20 10.44
N LEU A 391 5.08 -0.28 11.34
CA LEU A 391 5.14 1.15 11.04
C LEU A 391 6.08 1.45 9.87
N LYS A 392 7.24 0.80 9.83
CA LYS A 392 8.20 0.94 8.73
C LYS A 392 7.57 0.53 7.39
N ALA A 393 6.85 -0.59 7.35
CA ALA A 393 6.12 -1.04 6.17
C ALA A 393 4.99 -0.07 5.76
N ARG A 394 4.28 0.53 6.72
CA ARG A 394 3.26 1.55 6.44
C ARG A 394 3.86 2.85 5.91
N LEU A 395 4.94 3.35 6.52
CA LEU A 395 5.63 4.56 6.07
C LEU A 395 6.31 4.40 4.70
N SER A 396 6.78 3.19 4.37
CA SER A 396 7.27 2.86 3.03
C SER A 396 6.15 2.63 2.01
N ARG A 397 4.88 2.78 2.41
CA ARG A 397 3.68 2.50 1.59
C ARG A 397 3.71 1.11 0.96
N ARG A 398 4.18 0.12 1.71
CA ARG A 398 4.21 -1.28 1.26
C ARG A 398 2.80 -1.78 1.05
N MET A 399 2.52 -2.27 -0.16
CA MET A 399 1.23 -2.86 -0.57
C MET A 399 1.15 -4.35 -0.22
N ASP A 400 1.34 -4.68 1.05
CA ASP A 400 1.19 -6.05 1.56
C ASP A 400 -0.28 -6.45 1.77
N ALA A 401 -0.51 -7.68 2.23
CA ALA A 401 -1.85 -8.22 2.50
C ALA A 401 -2.69 -7.32 3.42
N PHE A 402 -2.08 -6.66 4.42
CA PHE A 402 -2.79 -5.74 5.30
C PHE A 402 -3.27 -4.50 4.54
N ALA A 403 -2.39 -3.87 3.76
CA ALA A 403 -2.75 -2.67 2.99
C ALA A 403 -3.85 -2.98 1.95
N GLN A 404 -3.76 -4.15 1.30
CA GLN A 404 -4.78 -4.60 0.35
C GLN A 404 -6.13 -4.83 1.05
N MET A 405 -6.15 -5.58 2.16
CA MET A 405 -7.37 -5.81 2.94
C MET A 405 -7.96 -4.51 3.47
N GLU A 406 -7.13 -3.57 3.92
CA GLU A 406 -7.59 -2.26 4.36
C GLU A 406 -8.30 -1.49 3.25
N LEU A 407 -7.78 -1.47 2.02
CA LEU A 407 -8.41 -0.80 0.88
C LEU A 407 -9.73 -1.48 0.46
N HIS A 408 -9.77 -2.81 0.51
CA HIS A 408 -10.99 -3.58 0.19
C HIS A 408 -12.09 -3.42 1.23
N THR A 409 -11.72 -3.14 2.50
CA THR A 409 -12.67 -3.01 3.60
C THR A 409 -13.01 -1.56 3.97
N GLN A 410 -12.49 -0.58 3.22
CA GLN A 410 -12.88 0.83 3.33
C GLN A 410 -14.25 1.06 2.69
N SER A 411 -15.12 1.81 3.37
CA SER A 411 -16.32 2.38 2.74
C SER A 411 -15.94 3.40 1.67
N GLU A 412 -16.82 3.65 0.69
CA GLU A 412 -16.60 4.69 -0.33
C GLU A 412 -16.28 6.06 0.30
N GLU A 413 -16.90 6.38 1.43
CA GLU A 413 -16.66 7.62 2.17
C GLU A 413 -15.25 7.69 2.81
N ASP A 414 -14.67 6.57 3.24
CA ASP A 414 -13.31 6.54 3.78
C ASP A 414 -12.23 6.60 2.69
N ARG A 415 -12.54 6.11 1.48
CA ARG A 415 -11.68 6.30 0.29
C ARG A 415 -11.55 7.77 -0.10
N ILE A 416 -12.64 8.53 0.05
CA ILE A 416 -12.72 9.99 -0.20
C ILE A 416 -12.06 10.81 0.93
N ASN A 417 -11.93 10.26 2.14
CA ASN A 417 -11.30 10.93 3.28
C ASN A 417 -9.78 10.69 3.34
N GLY A 418 -9.29 9.56 2.83
CA GLY A 418 -7.85 9.31 2.69
C GLY A 418 -7.15 10.35 1.79
N THR A 419 -7.90 10.97 0.89
CA THR A 419 -7.58 11.97 -0.15
C THR A 419 -7.02 13.30 0.37
N LEU A 420 -7.17 13.60 1.67
CA LEU A 420 -6.94 14.92 2.23
C LEU A 420 -6.01 14.81 3.44
N LEU A 421 -4.69 14.77 3.19
CA LEU A 421 -3.63 14.78 4.20
C LEU A 421 -3.54 16.13 4.93
N SER A 422 -4.54 16.39 5.74
CA SER A 422 -4.60 17.31 6.88
C SER A 422 -5.58 16.65 7.85
N PRO A 423 -5.37 16.70 9.18
CA PRO A 423 -6.30 16.12 10.15
C PRO A 423 -7.67 16.78 9.98
N ARG A 424 -8.53 16.20 9.13
CA ARG A 424 -9.85 16.76 8.83
C ARG A 424 -10.81 16.25 9.88
N ARG A 425 -11.36 17.22 10.60
CA ARG A 425 -12.42 17.09 11.59
C ARG A 425 -13.63 16.33 10.99
N PRO A 426 -14.34 15.50 11.78
CA PRO A 426 -15.44 14.66 11.27
C PRO A 426 -16.57 15.52 10.70
N THR A 427 -17.13 15.10 9.57
CA THR A 427 -18.33 15.71 8.96
C THR A 427 -19.58 15.45 9.79
N ILE A 428 -20.64 16.21 9.51
CA ILE A 428 -21.93 16.12 10.22
C ILE A 428 -22.54 14.70 10.12
N GLU A 429 -22.35 14.03 8.98
CA GLU A 429 -22.76 12.63 8.77
C GLU A 429 -22.02 11.67 9.71
N LYS A 430 -20.71 11.88 9.95
CA LYS A 430 -19.93 11.13 10.95
C LYS A 430 -20.38 11.40 12.39
N MET A 431 -20.80 12.62 12.72
CA MET A 431 -21.35 12.93 14.05
C MET A 431 -22.73 12.30 14.26
N ALA A 432 -23.55 12.21 13.22
CA ALA A 432 -24.86 11.57 13.25
C ALA A 432 -24.75 10.03 13.34
N SER A 433 -23.84 9.41 12.60
CA SER A 433 -23.60 7.96 12.65
C SER A 433 -22.99 7.52 13.99
N ARG A 434 -22.05 8.29 14.55
CA ARG A 434 -21.54 8.05 15.92
C ARG A 434 -22.64 8.11 16.97
N LYS A 435 -23.64 8.99 16.82
CA LYS A 435 -24.79 9.08 17.74
C LYS A 435 -25.72 7.86 17.68
N SER A 436 -25.85 7.18 16.54
CA SER A 436 -26.63 5.94 16.47
C SER A 436 -25.92 4.78 17.17
N THR A 437 -24.58 4.76 17.13
CA THR A 437 -23.75 3.81 17.88
C THR A 437 -23.71 4.12 19.39
N LEU A 438 -23.78 5.40 19.76
CA LEU A 438 -23.73 5.88 21.16
C LEU A 438 -25.04 5.72 21.93
N LEU A 439 -26.15 5.28 21.32
CA LEU A 439 -27.35 4.89 22.08
C LEU A 439 -27.11 3.65 22.98
N GLN A 440 -25.92 3.03 22.91
CA GLN A 440 -25.44 2.01 23.85
C GLN A 440 -24.25 2.44 24.72
N ALA A 441 -23.77 3.69 24.65
CA ALA A 441 -22.65 4.15 25.48
C ALA A 441 -22.86 5.60 25.94
N ALA A 442 -22.97 5.77 27.26
CA ALA A 442 -23.19 7.05 27.93
C ALA A 442 -22.15 8.12 27.53
N PRO A 443 -22.54 9.42 27.52
CA PRO A 443 -21.70 10.48 26.98
C PRO A 443 -20.49 10.73 27.90
N ARG A 444 -19.29 10.73 27.30
CA ARG A 444 -18.05 11.13 27.97
C ARG A 444 -18.11 12.63 28.32
N ARG A 445 -17.88 12.95 29.60
CA ARG A 445 -17.54 14.30 30.05
C ARG A 445 -16.50 14.23 31.16
N LYS A 446 -15.48 15.09 30.99
CA LYS A 446 -14.46 15.57 31.95
C LYS A 446 -13.35 14.59 32.32
N VAL A 447 -12.08 15.01 32.11
CA VAL A 447 -11.18 15.45 33.20
C VAL A 447 -10.15 16.43 32.63
N VAL A 448 -10.15 17.67 33.16
CA VAL A 448 -8.95 18.51 33.33
C VAL A 448 -8.69 18.53 34.84
N SER A 449 -7.44 18.25 35.20
CA SER A 449 -6.74 18.52 36.47
C SER A 449 -7.25 17.95 37.82
N MET A 450 -6.42 17.04 38.36
CA MET A 450 -6.04 16.75 39.77
C MET A 450 -6.92 15.84 40.68
N PRO A 451 -6.29 15.08 41.63
CA PRO A 451 -6.85 13.91 42.29
C PRO A 451 -7.40 14.17 43.72
N ASP A 452 -7.98 13.11 44.30
CA ASP A 452 -8.51 12.90 45.67
C ASP A 452 -10.00 13.18 45.90
N LEU A 453 -10.78 12.09 46.00
CA LEU A 453 -11.67 11.76 47.15
C LEU A 453 -12.51 10.49 46.89
N GLN A 454 -12.20 9.47 47.71
CA GLN A 454 -12.97 8.33 48.22
C GLN A 454 -14.28 7.86 47.52
N VAL A 455 -14.15 6.65 46.95
CA VAL A 455 -15.04 5.48 46.99
C VAL A 455 -16.44 5.67 47.60
N ILE A 456 -17.47 5.46 46.76
CA ILE A 456 -18.78 4.96 47.18
C ILE A 456 -19.15 3.80 46.23
N ALA A 457 -19.15 2.58 46.78
CA ALA A 457 -19.64 1.35 46.16
C ALA A 457 -21.18 1.32 46.15
N VAL A 458 -21.78 0.43 45.31
CA VAL A 458 -23.08 -0.28 45.43
C VAL A 458 -23.73 -0.51 44.04
N PRO A 459 -24.40 -1.63 43.74
CA PRO A 459 -24.07 -3.05 43.99
C PRO A 459 -24.19 -3.92 42.71
N GLU A 460 -23.73 -5.16 42.80
CA GLU A 460 -23.94 -6.22 41.80
C GLU A 460 -25.44 -6.52 41.57
N LEU A 461 -25.80 -6.82 40.31
CA LEU A 461 -27.02 -7.57 40.01
C LEU A 461 -26.68 -8.78 39.13
N LEU A 462 -27.05 -9.93 39.70
CA LEU A 462 -26.88 -11.31 39.24
C LEU A 462 -27.68 -11.65 37.96
N PRO A 463 -27.28 -12.71 37.23
CA PRO A 463 -27.82 -13.10 35.94
C PRO A 463 -29.13 -13.88 36.07
N ARG A 464 -30.04 -13.72 35.11
CA ARG A 464 -31.25 -14.56 35.01
C ARG A 464 -31.22 -15.40 33.74
N ASN A 465 -31.23 -16.71 33.97
CA ASN A 465 -31.22 -17.78 32.98
C ASN A 465 -32.51 -17.93 32.18
N SER A 466 -32.32 -18.46 30.97
CA SER A 466 -33.14 -19.45 30.26
C SER A 466 -34.58 -19.12 29.87
N SER A 467 -34.86 -19.16 28.56
CA SER A 467 -35.87 -20.10 28.05
C SER A 467 -35.67 -20.40 26.55
N LEU A 468 -35.57 -21.69 26.28
CA LEU A 468 -35.69 -22.36 24.98
C LEU A 468 -36.98 -21.98 24.24
N ARG A 469 -36.89 -21.76 22.93
CA ARG A 469 -37.90 -22.21 21.94
C ARG A 469 -37.28 -22.34 20.54
N LYS A 470 -37.21 -23.59 20.06
CA LYS A 470 -36.97 -23.98 18.67
C LYS A 470 -38.17 -23.61 17.80
N ILE A 471 -37.94 -23.00 16.64
CA ILE A 471 -38.79 -23.12 15.43
C ILE A 471 -37.86 -23.11 14.19
N HIS A 472 -38.15 -24.02 13.24
CA HIS A 472 -37.43 -24.25 11.99
C HIS A 472 -37.81 -23.27 10.86
N THR A 473 -36.78 -22.92 10.06
CA THR A 473 -36.73 -22.65 8.60
C THR A 473 -37.75 -21.71 7.93
N ALA A 474 -37.26 -20.57 7.41
CA ALA A 474 -37.31 -20.16 6.00
C ALA A 474 -36.66 -18.77 5.81
N ASP A 475 -36.16 -18.53 4.59
CA ASP A 475 -35.46 -17.36 4.07
C ASP A 475 -35.80 -15.96 4.62
N GLY A 476 -34.75 -15.12 4.67
CA GLY A 476 -34.89 -13.68 4.47
C GLY A 476 -34.17 -12.75 5.45
N GLY A 477 -33.02 -12.23 5.02
CA GLY A 477 -32.65 -10.83 5.26
C GLY A 477 -31.75 -10.51 6.45
N GLY A 478 -30.52 -10.06 6.14
CA GLY A 478 -29.73 -9.21 7.02
C GLY A 478 -28.43 -9.80 7.58
N SER A 479 -27.63 -10.53 6.80
CA SER A 479 -26.24 -10.75 7.17
C SER A 479 -25.37 -9.68 6.53
N HIS A 480 -24.56 -8.99 7.34
CA HIS A 480 -23.37 -8.27 6.88
C HIS A 480 -22.68 -9.10 5.80
N ALA A 481 -22.54 -8.53 4.59
CA ALA A 481 -21.87 -9.19 3.49
C ALA A 481 -20.45 -9.56 3.94
N ALA A 482 -20.23 -10.84 4.23
CA ALA A 482 -18.88 -11.38 4.33
C ALA A 482 -18.23 -11.09 2.97
N VAL A 483 -17.22 -10.22 2.97
CA VAL A 483 -16.46 -9.84 1.79
C VAL A 483 -15.79 -11.10 1.27
N SER A 484 -16.44 -11.83 0.38
CA SER A 484 -15.87 -12.98 -0.29
C SER A 484 -14.89 -12.47 -1.33
N LEU A 485 -13.62 -12.35 -0.96
CA LEU A 485 -12.53 -12.25 -1.94
C LEU A 485 -12.64 -13.48 -2.84
N ALA A 486 -12.84 -13.27 -4.13
CA ALA A 486 -12.93 -14.36 -5.10
C ALA A 486 -11.65 -15.20 -5.03
N LEU A 487 -11.78 -16.48 -4.70
CA LEU A 487 -10.65 -17.42 -4.65
C LEU A 487 -9.98 -17.44 -6.02
N GLN A 488 -8.69 -17.09 -6.07
CA GLN A 488 -7.93 -17.19 -7.32
C GLN A 488 -7.84 -18.67 -7.74
N PRO A 489 -7.97 -18.98 -9.04
CA PRO A 489 -7.86 -20.34 -9.52
C PRO A 489 -6.46 -20.89 -9.25
N THR A 490 -6.39 -22.01 -8.53
CA THR A 490 -5.15 -22.77 -8.32
C THR A 490 -4.92 -23.75 -9.47
N TYR A 491 -3.70 -23.78 -10.00
CA TYR A 491 -3.27 -24.71 -11.05
C TYR A 491 -2.30 -25.73 -10.50
N THR A 492 -2.26 -26.91 -11.12
CA THR A 492 -1.32 -27.97 -10.77
C THR A 492 -0.51 -28.39 -11.98
N PHE A 493 0.81 -28.49 -11.83
CA PHE A 493 1.69 -29.10 -12.83
C PHE A 493 2.23 -30.43 -12.30
N LYS A 494 2.00 -31.50 -13.06
CA LYS A 494 2.48 -32.84 -12.72
C LYS A 494 3.92 -33.01 -13.21
N ILE A 495 4.84 -33.26 -12.29
CA ILE A 495 6.24 -33.54 -12.58
C ILE A 495 6.34 -34.97 -13.17
N PRO A 496 7.16 -35.18 -14.22
CA PRO A 496 7.44 -36.50 -14.77
C PRO A 496 7.90 -37.52 -13.72
N GLU A 497 7.69 -38.81 -14.00
CA GLU A 497 8.18 -39.85 -13.09
C GLU A 497 9.71 -39.95 -13.15
N VAL A 498 10.32 -40.07 -11.97
CA VAL A 498 11.75 -40.33 -11.85
C VAL A 498 11.96 -41.84 -11.95
N HIS A 499 12.68 -42.28 -12.99
CA HIS A 499 13.04 -43.68 -13.20
C HIS A 499 14.33 -44.05 -12.44
N PHE A 500 14.35 -45.24 -11.82
CA PHE A 500 15.47 -45.78 -11.06
C PHE A 500 16.10 -47.00 -11.77
N PRO A 501 17.41 -47.24 -11.64
CA PRO A 501 18.39 -46.51 -10.81
C PRO A 501 18.76 -45.13 -11.39
N LEU A 502 19.14 -44.17 -10.52
CA LEU A 502 19.48 -42.80 -10.92
C LEU A 502 20.85 -42.70 -11.60
N LEU A 503 20.93 -43.19 -12.83
CA LEU A 503 22.07 -42.98 -13.71
C LEU A 503 22.00 -41.58 -14.33
N ALA A 504 23.16 -41.02 -14.72
CA ALA A 504 23.23 -39.69 -15.34
C ALA A 504 22.29 -39.56 -16.56
N GLN A 505 22.15 -40.63 -17.34
CA GLN A 505 21.23 -40.70 -18.49
C GLN A 505 19.75 -40.57 -18.06
N CYS A 506 19.34 -41.24 -16.98
CA CYS A 506 17.97 -41.16 -16.47
C CYS A 506 17.63 -39.76 -15.95
N VAL A 507 18.59 -39.10 -15.29
CA VAL A 507 18.44 -37.71 -14.82
C VAL A 507 18.34 -36.75 -16.00
N GLN A 508 19.13 -36.95 -17.06
CA GLN A 508 19.05 -36.14 -18.27
C GLN A 508 17.68 -36.30 -18.95
N VAL A 509 17.20 -37.54 -19.14
CA VAL A 509 15.88 -37.83 -19.70
C VAL A 509 14.77 -37.17 -18.87
N PHE A 510 14.85 -37.25 -17.53
CA PHE A 510 13.90 -36.59 -16.65
C PHE A 510 13.82 -35.07 -16.89
N TYR A 511 14.97 -34.40 -17.01
CA TYR A 511 14.97 -32.96 -17.28
C TYR A 511 14.50 -32.62 -18.70
N GLU A 512 14.82 -33.45 -19.71
CA GLU A 512 14.32 -33.29 -21.07
C GLU A 512 12.78 -33.44 -21.13
N ASP A 513 12.23 -34.43 -20.42
CA ASP A 513 10.78 -34.62 -20.27
C ASP A 513 10.13 -33.43 -19.54
N CYS A 514 10.76 -32.90 -18.50
CA CYS A 514 10.27 -31.70 -17.81
C CYS A 514 10.19 -30.51 -18.77
N VAL A 515 11.24 -30.26 -19.56
CA VAL A 515 11.27 -29.17 -20.54
C VAL A 515 10.22 -29.37 -21.63
N ALA A 516 10.05 -30.60 -22.13
CA ALA A 516 9.05 -30.93 -23.15
C ALA A 516 7.62 -30.71 -22.62
N GLN A 517 7.32 -31.18 -21.41
CA GLN A 517 6.00 -31.02 -20.80
C GLN A 517 5.70 -29.56 -20.45
N LEU A 518 6.66 -28.81 -19.90
CA LEU A 518 6.51 -27.38 -19.65
C LEU A 518 6.29 -26.61 -20.95
N SER A 519 7.06 -26.91 -22.00
CA SER A 519 6.91 -26.24 -23.30
C SER A 519 5.55 -26.55 -23.94
N LYS A 520 5.06 -27.80 -23.82
CA LYS A 520 3.70 -28.17 -24.26
C LYS A 520 2.63 -27.41 -23.47
N ALA A 521 2.78 -27.32 -22.14
CA ALA A 521 1.85 -26.59 -21.28
C ALA A 521 1.79 -25.09 -21.64
N MET A 522 2.95 -24.48 -21.94
CA MET A 522 3.04 -23.08 -22.37
C MET A 522 2.35 -22.82 -23.71
N VAL A 523 2.47 -23.74 -24.68
CA VAL A 523 1.81 -23.61 -25.99
C VAL A 523 0.29 -23.80 -25.89
N SER A 524 -0.17 -24.68 -24.99
CA SER A 524 -1.61 -24.92 -24.76
C SER A 524 -2.31 -23.83 -23.94
N LEU A 525 -1.57 -22.84 -23.43
CA LEU A 525 -2.10 -21.84 -22.53
C LEU A 525 -2.80 -20.71 -23.31
N ALA A 526 -4.00 -20.33 -22.86
CA ALA A 526 -4.70 -19.16 -23.41
C ALA A 526 -3.86 -17.86 -23.18
N PRO A 527 -3.84 -16.90 -24.13
CA PRO A 527 -3.04 -15.67 -24.04
C PRO A 527 -3.31 -14.84 -22.77
N GLU A 528 -4.53 -14.91 -22.26
CA GLU A 528 -5.02 -14.23 -21.05
C GLU A 528 -4.24 -14.61 -19.78
N ASN A 529 -3.65 -15.81 -19.70
CA ASN A 529 -3.05 -16.37 -18.49
C ASN A 529 -1.57 -16.02 -18.31
N SER A 530 -1.20 -14.75 -18.50
CA SER A 530 0.18 -14.27 -18.41
C SER A 530 0.86 -14.56 -17.06
N VAL A 531 0.10 -14.57 -15.96
CA VAL A 531 0.59 -14.91 -14.62
C VAL A 531 1.11 -16.35 -14.55
N LEU A 532 0.34 -17.32 -15.07
CA LEU A 532 0.72 -18.74 -15.07
C LEU A 532 1.88 -19.00 -16.04
N LEU A 533 1.89 -18.31 -17.18
CA LEU A 533 2.98 -18.37 -18.15
C LEU A 533 4.34 -17.97 -17.52
N ALA A 534 4.36 -16.90 -16.71
CA ALA A 534 5.56 -16.48 -15.97
C ALA A 534 6.11 -17.61 -15.06
N ARG A 535 5.24 -18.39 -14.40
CA ARG A 535 5.66 -19.50 -13.53
C ARG A 535 6.25 -20.66 -14.34
N TYR A 536 5.73 -20.91 -15.54
CA TYR A 536 6.34 -21.88 -16.45
C TYR A 536 7.71 -21.42 -16.97
N PHE A 537 7.88 -20.13 -17.29
CA PHE A 537 9.22 -19.59 -17.62
C PHE A 537 10.20 -19.77 -16.46
N TYR A 538 9.79 -19.45 -15.23
CA TYR A 538 10.61 -19.65 -14.04
C TYR A 538 11.05 -21.12 -13.89
N LEU A 539 10.11 -22.06 -13.93
CA LEU A 539 10.40 -23.48 -13.77
C LEU A 539 11.27 -24.03 -14.91
N ARG A 540 10.97 -23.66 -16.16
CA ARG A 540 11.74 -24.12 -17.32
C ARG A 540 13.15 -23.55 -17.30
N GLY A 541 13.31 -22.28 -16.95
CA GLY A 541 14.62 -21.64 -16.77
C GLY A 541 15.46 -22.33 -15.68
N LEU A 542 14.86 -22.69 -14.54
CA LEU A 542 15.53 -23.47 -13.50
C LEU A 542 15.96 -24.86 -13.99
N VAL A 543 15.07 -25.60 -14.66
CA VAL A 543 15.39 -26.93 -15.19
C VAL A 543 16.51 -26.85 -16.24
N GLN A 544 16.50 -25.84 -17.12
CA GLN A 544 17.56 -25.63 -18.10
C GLN A 544 18.90 -25.28 -17.45
N LEU A 545 18.89 -24.49 -16.37
CA LEU A 545 20.08 -24.18 -15.59
C LEU A 545 20.66 -25.45 -14.96
N MET A 546 19.82 -26.35 -14.45
CA MET A 546 20.26 -27.65 -13.92
C MET A 546 20.83 -28.59 -14.99
N GLN A 547 20.41 -28.46 -16.25
CA GLN A 547 21.03 -29.16 -17.40
C GLN A 547 22.34 -28.52 -17.89
N GLY A 548 22.77 -27.38 -17.32
CA GLY A 548 23.92 -26.62 -17.81
C GLY A 548 23.65 -25.81 -19.08
N ARG A 549 22.39 -25.65 -19.49
CA ARG A 549 22.00 -24.85 -20.67
C ARG A 549 21.82 -23.38 -20.29
N LEU A 550 22.93 -22.71 -19.96
CA LEU A 550 22.95 -21.35 -19.39
C LEU A 550 22.25 -20.31 -20.29
N LEU A 551 22.51 -20.34 -21.59
CA LEU A 551 21.88 -19.41 -22.54
C LEU A 551 20.36 -19.60 -22.64
N GLY A 552 19.89 -20.85 -22.64
CA GLY A 552 18.44 -21.13 -22.60
C GLY A 552 17.80 -20.57 -21.33
N ALA A 553 18.43 -20.83 -20.19
CA ALA A 553 17.93 -20.36 -18.89
C ALA A 553 17.84 -18.83 -18.84
N LEU A 554 18.85 -18.12 -19.37
CA LEU A 554 18.83 -16.66 -19.45
C LEU A 554 17.70 -16.12 -20.34
N LEU A 555 17.34 -16.81 -21.42
CA LEU A 555 16.21 -16.43 -22.27
C LEU A 555 14.87 -16.62 -21.55
N ASP A 556 14.72 -17.71 -20.80
CA ASP A 556 13.53 -17.94 -19.97
C ASP A 556 13.43 -16.92 -18.83
N PHE A 557 14.55 -16.57 -18.18
CA PHE A 557 14.57 -15.52 -17.16
C PHE A 557 14.34 -14.12 -17.73
N GLN A 558 14.80 -13.84 -18.94
CA GLN A 558 14.49 -12.59 -19.65
C GLN A 558 13.00 -12.51 -20.00
N SER A 559 12.39 -13.61 -20.46
CA SER A 559 10.95 -13.68 -20.71
C SER A 559 10.15 -13.55 -19.42
N LEU A 560 10.66 -14.11 -18.31
CA LEU A 560 10.10 -13.92 -16.98
C LEU A 560 10.17 -12.45 -16.55
N TYR A 561 11.33 -11.79 -16.69
CA TYR A 561 11.50 -10.38 -16.32
C TYR A 561 10.51 -9.46 -17.04
N LYS A 562 10.19 -9.76 -18.31
CA LYS A 562 9.15 -9.04 -19.08
C LYS A 562 7.72 -9.32 -18.58
N THR A 563 7.47 -10.50 -18.03
CA THR A 563 6.11 -10.98 -17.71
C THR A 563 5.74 -10.70 -16.25
N ASP A 564 6.63 -11.01 -15.30
CA ASP A 564 6.45 -10.78 -13.86
C ASP A 564 7.82 -10.59 -13.17
N VAL A 565 8.15 -9.34 -12.86
CA VAL A 565 9.41 -8.96 -12.20
C VAL A 565 9.45 -9.41 -10.73
N HIS A 566 8.30 -9.62 -10.06
CA HIS A 566 8.27 -9.87 -8.61
C HIS A 566 8.84 -11.25 -8.24
N ILE A 567 8.76 -12.23 -9.13
CA ILE A 567 9.34 -13.56 -8.93
C ILE A 567 10.70 -13.73 -9.63
N PHE A 568 11.27 -12.64 -10.15
CA PHE A 568 12.52 -12.68 -10.90
C PHE A 568 13.72 -13.00 -9.99
N PRO A 569 14.47 -14.08 -10.24
CA PRO A 569 15.56 -14.50 -9.35
C PRO A 569 16.87 -13.78 -9.67
N ALA A 570 16.96 -12.48 -9.36
CA ALA A 570 18.08 -11.60 -9.72
C ALA A 570 19.46 -12.18 -9.34
N ASP A 571 19.65 -12.62 -8.09
CA ASP A 571 20.93 -13.20 -7.63
C ASP A 571 21.32 -14.49 -8.36
N LEU A 572 20.33 -15.27 -8.81
CA LEU A 572 20.58 -16.49 -9.57
C LEU A 572 21.01 -16.13 -11.00
N VAL A 573 20.32 -15.16 -11.60
CA VAL A 573 20.66 -14.65 -12.94
C VAL A 573 22.05 -14.04 -12.93
N GLN A 574 22.40 -13.22 -11.93
CA GLN A 574 23.74 -12.66 -11.78
C GLN A 574 24.81 -13.76 -11.78
N ARG A 575 24.66 -14.76 -10.92
CA ARG A 575 25.59 -15.91 -10.85
C ARG A 575 25.65 -16.70 -12.16
N THR A 576 24.52 -16.82 -12.85
CA THR A 576 24.46 -17.48 -14.16
C THR A 576 25.27 -16.71 -15.20
N VAL A 577 25.15 -15.38 -15.23
CA VAL A 577 25.92 -14.49 -16.11
C VAL A 577 27.41 -14.56 -15.81
N GLU A 578 27.79 -14.56 -14.52
CA GLU A 578 29.17 -14.71 -14.07
C GLU A 578 29.77 -16.07 -14.47
N SER A 579 28.94 -17.12 -14.55
CA SER A 579 29.36 -18.48 -14.93
C SER A 579 29.48 -18.75 -16.44
N LEU A 580 29.08 -17.80 -17.30
CA LEU A 580 29.15 -17.97 -18.75
C LEU A 580 30.61 -18.08 -19.23
N SER A 581 30.88 -19.03 -20.13
CA SER A 581 32.17 -19.09 -20.81
C SER A 581 32.36 -17.89 -21.75
N GLY A 582 33.61 -17.52 -22.08
CA GLY A 582 33.91 -16.44 -23.04
C GLY A 582 33.08 -16.47 -24.34
N PRO A 583 32.95 -17.60 -25.05
CA PRO A 583 32.12 -17.67 -26.26
C PRO A 583 30.62 -17.50 -25.96
N GLU A 584 30.10 -18.12 -24.89
CA GLU A 584 28.68 -17.97 -24.51
C GLU A 584 28.35 -16.55 -24.08
N ARG A 585 29.27 -15.88 -23.39
CA ARG A 585 29.13 -14.47 -23.00
C ARG A 585 29.07 -13.56 -24.21
N THR A 586 29.97 -13.74 -25.18
CA THR A 586 29.90 -12.98 -26.43
C THR A 586 28.63 -13.28 -27.23
N GLN A 587 28.12 -14.52 -27.18
CA GLN A 587 26.83 -14.87 -27.79
C GLN A 587 25.65 -14.20 -27.07
N ALA A 588 25.64 -14.18 -25.74
CA ALA A 588 24.62 -13.51 -24.94
C ALA A 588 24.64 -11.99 -25.17
N GLU A 589 25.81 -11.36 -25.21
CA GLU A 589 25.99 -9.93 -25.48
C GLU A 589 25.59 -9.54 -26.92
N ARG A 590 25.64 -10.47 -27.88
CA ARG A 590 25.10 -10.28 -29.24
C ARG A 590 23.57 -10.30 -29.27
N MET A 591 22.91 -10.96 -28.31
CA MET A 591 21.46 -10.95 -28.20
C MET A 591 21.02 -9.67 -27.46
N PRO A 592 20.30 -8.75 -28.11
CA PRO A 592 20.00 -7.43 -27.54
C PRO A 592 19.20 -7.53 -26.23
N GLU A 593 18.33 -8.53 -26.14
CA GLU A 593 17.51 -8.79 -24.97
C GLU A 593 18.32 -9.28 -23.75
N LEU A 594 19.33 -10.13 -23.96
CA LEU A 594 20.19 -10.65 -22.89
C LEU A 594 21.25 -9.65 -22.48
N ARG A 595 21.85 -8.93 -23.45
CA ARG A 595 22.80 -7.84 -23.17
C ARG A 595 22.22 -6.84 -22.17
N ARG A 596 20.94 -6.51 -22.35
CA ARG A 596 20.22 -5.60 -21.49
C ARG A 596 19.99 -6.14 -20.08
N LEU A 597 19.55 -7.39 -19.98
CA LEU A 597 19.39 -8.07 -18.69
C LEU A 597 20.73 -8.10 -17.93
N ILE A 598 21.82 -8.40 -18.64
CA ILE A 598 23.18 -8.42 -18.10
C ILE A 598 23.57 -7.04 -17.56
N SER A 599 23.37 -5.95 -18.31
CA SER A 599 23.66 -4.61 -17.79
C SER A 599 22.79 -4.26 -16.58
N GLU A 600 21.49 -4.56 -16.60
CA GLU A 600 20.59 -4.22 -15.49
C GLU A 600 20.91 -4.97 -14.19
N VAL A 601 21.39 -6.21 -14.30
CA VAL A 601 21.75 -7.04 -13.13
C VAL A 601 23.17 -6.74 -12.63
N MET A 602 24.11 -6.41 -13.53
CA MET A 602 25.52 -6.18 -13.16
C MET A 602 25.84 -4.72 -12.77
N ASP A 603 25.10 -3.72 -13.29
CA ASP A 603 25.39 -2.29 -13.06
C ASP A 603 24.63 -1.68 -11.87
N LYS A 604 23.67 -2.40 -11.27
CA LYS A 604 23.04 -1.96 -10.02
C LYS A 604 23.97 -2.32 -8.86
N PRO A 605 24.61 -1.35 -8.16
CA PRO A 605 25.15 -1.66 -6.85
C PRO A 605 24.00 -2.20 -6.01
N VAL A 606 24.19 -3.36 -5.37
CA VAL A 606 23.28 -3.92 -4.36
C VAL A 606 22.80 -2.75 -3.51
N ASP A 607 21.50 -2.43 -3.57
CA ASP A 607 20.92 -1.30 -2.86
C ASP A 607 21.40 -1.34 -1.41
N ALA A 608 22.41 -0.51 -1.09
CA ALA A 608 22.80 -0.32 0.29
C ALA A 608 21.54 0.22 0.99
N PRO A 609 21.09 -0.40 2.09
CA PRO A 609 19.87 0.02 2.75
C PRO A 609 19.98 1.53 3.04
N LYS A 610 19.03 2.30 2.49
CA LYS A 610 19.00 3.76 2.62
C LYS A 610 19.25 4.15 4.07
N ALA A 611 20.21 5.06 4.28
CA ALA A 611 20.83 5.36 5.56
C ALA A 611 19.94 5.98 6.66
N ASP A 612 18.61 6.07 6.50
CA ASP A 612 17.73 6.39 7.63
C ASP A 612 16.36 5.71 7.47
N ASP A 613 16.32 4.42 7.82
CA ASP A 613 15.12 3.58 7.80
C ASP A 613 14.39 3.52 9.15
N ARG A 614 14.78 4.42 10.07
CA ARG A 614 14.25 4.48 11.44
C ARG A 614 12.96 5.28 11.47
N VAL A 615 11.89 4.64 11.95
CA VAL A 615 10.64 5.33 12.30
C VAL A 615 10.85 6.11 13.58
N LYS A 616 10.51 7.39 13.58
CA LYS A 616 10.65 8.27 14.74
C LYS A 616 9.30 8.42 15.43
N ASN A 617 9.27 8.37 16.76
CA ASN A 617 8.08 8.79 17.49
C ASN A 617 8.09 10.31 17.58
N PHE A 618 6.92 10.93 17.41
CA PHE A 618 6.80 12.38 17.63
C PHE A 618 6.99 12.66 19.12
N GLU A 619 7.92 13.56 19.45
CA GLU A 619 8.14 14.03 20.81
C GLU A 619 8.03 15.55 20.85
N LEU A 620 7.40 16.06 21.91
CA LEU A 620 7.39 17.48 22.18
C LEU A 620 8.83 18.00 22.41
N PRO A 621 9.14 19.21 21.93
CA PRO A 621 10.44 19.84 22.14
C PRO A 621 10.82 19.92 23.62
N LYS A 622 12.10 19.66 23.93
CA LYS A 622 12.70 19.83 25.28
C LYS A 622 13.71 20.98 25.33
N THR A 623 14.07 21.53 24.17
CA THR A 623 15.05 22.61 23.99
C THR A 623 14.44 23.76 23.20
N HIS A 624 15.00 24.95 23.35
CA HIS A 624 14.60 26.13 22.56
C HIS A 624 14.73 25.84 21.06
N LEU A 625 13.77 26.34 20.28
CA LEU A 625 13.66 26.12 18.85
C LEU A 625 14.00 27.39 18.09
N GLN A 626 15.00 27.31 17.20
CA GLN A 626 15.21 28.32 16.17
C GLN A 626 14.23 28.10 15.00
N LEU A 627 14.20 29.02 14.05
CA LEU A 627 13.24 28.99 12.94
C LEU A 627 13.24 27.66 12.18
N ASP A 628 14.41 27.13 11.81
CA ASP A 628 14.51 25.87 11.07
C ASP A 628 14.06 24.67 11.89
N ASP A 629 14.42 24.63 13.18
CA ASP A 629 13.97 23.58 14.11
C ASP A 629 12.47 23.65 14.37
N PHE A 630 11.91 24.86 14.45
CA PHE A 630 10.48 25.10 14.60
C PHE A 630 9.72 24.65 13.35
N VAL A 631 10.20 25.00 12.15
CA VAL A 631 9.63 24.54 10.88
C VAL A 631 9.56 23.01 10.88
N LYS A 632 10.67 22.35 11.19
CA LYS A 632 10.74 20.90 11.25
C LYS A 632 9.75 20.31 12.26
N ARG A 633 9.69 20.84 13.49
CA ARG A 633 8.79 20.32 14.55
C ARG A 633 7.31 20.52 14.23
N VAL A 634 6.94 21.67 13.66
CA VAL A 634 5.55 21.93 13.24
C VAL A 634 5.16 20.99 12.10
N GLN A 635 6.04 20.78 11.12
CA GLN A 635 5.78 19.84 10.02
C GLN A 635 5.69 18.40 10.53
N GLU A 636 6.59 17.95 11.41
CA GLU A 636 6.55 16.62 12.05
C GLU A 636 5.23 16.39 12.80
N SER A 637 4.75 17.40 13.52
CA SER A 637 3.49 17.34 14.30
C SER A 637 2.22 17.25 13.45
N GLY A 638 2.28 17.59 12.16
CA GLY A 638 1.15 17.58 11.24
C GLY A 638 0.18 18.77 11.35
N VAL A 639 0.53 19.81 12.13
CA VAL A 639 -0.30 21.02 12.32
C VAL A 639 -0.42 21.81 11.01
N VAL A 640 0.71 22.18 10.42
CA VAL A 640 0.80 22.90 9.14
C VAL A 640 1.99 22.36 8.36
N LYS A 641 1.83 22.19 7.05
CA LYS A 641 2.92 21.74 6.15
C LYS A 641 3.59 22.88 5.39
N ASP A 642 2.81 23.90 5.03
CA ASP A 642 3.26 25.04 4.25
C ASP A 642 4.29 25.86 5.02
N THR A 643 5.52 25.88 4.52
CA THR A 643 6.64 26.59 5.16
C THR A 643 6.34 28.07 5.33
N GLY A 644 5.70 28.73 4.37
CA GLY A 644 5.37 30.16 4.43
C GLY A 644 4.39 30.50 5.56
N VAL A 645 3.38 29.66 5.80
CA VAL A 645 2.47 29.78 6.95
C VAL A 645 3.23 29.56 8.25
N ILE A 646 4.16 28.59 8.30
CA ILE A 646 4.95 28.32 9.51
C ILE A 646 5.90 29.49 9.85
N HIS A 647 6.50 30.13 8.86
CA HIS A 647 7.28 31.36 9.07
C HIS A 647 6.42 32.46 9.71
N ARG A 648 5.21 32.70 9.20
CA ARG A 648 4.29 33.68 9.79
C ARG A 648 3.85 33.29 11.21
N LEU A 649 3.69 32.00 11.47
CA LEU A 649 3.39 31.48 12.81
C LEU A 649 4.56 31.71 13.77
N PHE A 650 5.79 31.47 13.33
CA PHE A 650 6.99 31.75 14.13
C PHE A 650 7.09 33.24 14.47
N GLU A 651 6.88 34.13 13.50
CA GLU A 651 6.83 35.58 13.74
C GLU A 651 5.71 35.99 14.70
N ALA A 652 4.54 35.34 14.61
CA ALA A 652 3.43 35.60 15.51
C ALA A 652 3.75 35.19 16.96
N LEU A 653 4.26 33.98 17.18
CA LEU A 653 4.60 33.46 18.51
C LEU A 653 5.76 34.21 19.17
N THR A 654 6.70 34.72 18.38
CA THR A 654 7.85 35.51 18.89
C THR A 654 7.54 37.00 19.07
N VAL A 655 6.36 37.46 18.62
CA VAL A 655 5.92 38.87 18.60
C VAL A 655 6.97 39.80 17.95
N GLY A 656 7.84 39.25 17.09
CA GLY A 656 8.94 39.96 16.42
C GLY A 656 10.11 40.40 17.31
N GLN A 657 10.16 40.01 18.60
CA GLN A 657 11.25 40.40 19.51
C GLN A 657 12.23 39.27 19.83
N GLN A 658 11.76 38.02 19.87
CA GLN A 658 12.60 36.85 20.16
C GLN A 658 12.99 36.11 18.87
N LYS A 659 14.23 35.60 18.79
CA LYS A 659 14.71 34.79 17.64
C LYS A 659 14.56 33.28 17.84
N GLN A 660 13.92 32.86 18.92
CA GLN A 660 13.72 31.47 19.29
C GLN A 660 12.41 31.31 20.07
N ILE A 661 11.83 30.11 20.05
CA ILE A 661 10.63 29.74 20.81
C ILE A 661 11.06 28.74 21.90
N ASP A 662 10.66 28.98 23.14
CA ASP A 662 10.93 28.06 24.25
C ASP A 662 10.01 26.82 24.21
N PRO A 663 10.42 25.70 24.85
CA PRO A 663 9.63 24.47 24.88
C PRO A 663 8.23 24.62 25.47
N GLU A 664 8.06 25.44 26.51
CA GLU A 664 6.76 25.67 27.14
C GLU A 664 5.79 26.36 26.19
N THR A 665 6.22 27.44 25.52
CA THR A 665 5.42 28.16 24.53
C THR A 665 4.98 27.25 23.38
N PHE A 666 5.88 26.40 22.86
CA PHE A 666 5.50 25.42 21.82
C PHE A 666 4.46 24.40 22.34
N ARG A 667 4.64 23.91 23.57
CA ARG A 667 3.72 22.96 24.21
C ARG A 667 2.34 23.58 24.41
N GLU A 668 2.28 24.82 24.90
CA GLU A 668 1.03 25.56 25.08
C GLU A 668 0.34 25.81 23.73
N PHE A 669 1.10 26.21 22.70
CA PHE A 669 0.58 26.34 21.34
C PHE A 669 -0.01 25.03 20.80
N TYR A 670 0.75 23.94 20.94
CA TYR A 670 0.31 22.62 20.49
C TYR A 670 -0.96 22.18 21.23
N ASN A 671 -1.02 22.41 22.54
CA ASN A 671 -2.20 22.11 23.35
C ASN A 671 -3.40 22.97 22.94
N CYS A 672 -3.24 24.28 22.76
CA CYS A 672 -4.32 25.17 22.33
C CYS A 672 -4.86 24.77 20.95
N TRP A 673 -3.97 24.43 20.01
CA TRP A 673 -4.37 23.90 18.70
C TRP A 673 -5.20 22.62 18.85
N LYS A 674 -4.78 21.71 19.72
CA LYS A 674 -5.47 20.44 19.97
C LYS A 674 -6.80 20.59 20.70
N GLU A 675 -6.88 21.50 21.65
CA GLU A 675 -8.14 21.85 22.33
C GLU A 675 -9.13 22.48 21.35
N ALA A 676 -8.69 23.41 20.50
CA ALA A 676 -9.54 23.99 19.45
C ALA A 676 -9.99 22.94 18.42
N GLU A 677 -9.15 21.93 18.15
CA GLU A 677 -9.53 20.76 17.35
C GLU A 677 -10.61 19.92 18.03
N ALA A 678 -10.44 19.60 19.32
CA ALA A 678 -11.39 18.80 20.10
C ALA A 678 -12.75 19.50 20.31
N GLU A 679 -12.75 20.79 20.65
CA GLU A 679 -13.97 21.58 20.87
C GLU A 679 -14.88 21.57 19.64
N ALA A 680 -14.28 21.64 18.45
CA ALA A 680 -15.00 21.57 17.18
C ALA A 680 -15.57 20.17 16.87
N GLN A 681 -14.97 19.10 17.39
CA GLN A 681 -15.43 17.72 17.17
C GLN A 681 -16.57 17.32 18.11
N GLU A 682 -16.65 17.91 19.31
CA GLU A 682 -17.66 17.57 20.32
C GLU A 682 -18.96 18.41 20.19
N VAL A 683 -19.06 19.28 19.17
CA VAL A 683 -20.22 20.16 19.00
C VAL A 683 -21.51 19.36 18.75
N SER A 684 -22.37 19.28 19.76
CA SER A 684 -23.70 18.70 19.63
C SER A 684 -24.64 19.69 18.93
N LEU A 685 -24.78 19.55 17.61
CA LEU A 685 -25.73 20.36 16.84
C LEU A 685 -27.19 19.91 17.07
N PRO A 686 -28.16 20.85 17.18
CA PRO A 686 -29.59 20.53 17.18
C PRO A 686 -30.03 19.89 15.86
N LEU A 687 -31.07 19.04 15.88
CA LEU A 687 -31.60 18.38 14.67
C LEU A 687 -31.93 19.38 13.56
N SER A 688 -32.52 20.53 13.92
CA SER A 688 -32.80 21.61 12.97
C SER A 688 -31.56 22.17 12.28
N ALA A 689 -30.39 22.18 12.95
CA ALA A 689 -29.14 22.58 12.31
C ALA A 689 -28.58 21.48 11.40
N LEU A 690 -28.69 20.20 11.81
CA LEU A 690 -28.25 19.05 11.03
C LEU A 690 -28.99 18.94 9.68
N GLU A 691 -30.28 19.28 9.63
CA GLU A 691 -31.07 19.24 8.38
C GLU A 691 -30.69 20.35 7.37
N HIS A 692 -30.12 21.47 7.84
CA HIS A 692 -29.84 22.65 7.01
C HIS A 692 -28.37 22.82 6.65
N LEU A 693 -27.47 22.02 7.25
CA LEU A 693 -26.04 22.00 6.94
C LEU A 693 -25.75 21.00 5.83
N ASP A 694 -24.83 21.35 4.92
CA ASP A 694 -24.45 20.42 3.86
C ASP A 694 -23.74 19.19 4.47
N LYS A 695 -23.85 18.04 3.82
CA LYS A 695 -23.19 16.79 4.27
C LYS A 695 -21.69 16.95 4.55
N ASN A 696 -21.02 17.81 3.76
CA ASN A 696 -19.59 18.09 3.85
C ASN A 696 -19.26 19.35 4.68
N GLU A 697 -20.25 19.99 5.29
CA GLU A 697 -20.06 21.17 6.14
C GLU A 697 -19.68 20.77 7.57
N CYS A 698 -18.80 21.52 8.22
CA CYS A 698 -18.36 21.24 9.59
C CYS A 698 -18.27 22.53 10.39
N VAL A 699 -18.54 22.45 11.69
CA VAL A 699 -18.25 23.56 12.61
C VAL A 699 -16.78 23.50 12.98
N TYR A 700 -16.08 24.61 12.79
CA TYR A 700 -14.64 24.72 13.09
C TYR A 700 -14.33 25.60 14.29
N LYS A 701 -15.20 26.57 14.59
CA LYS A 701 -15.05 27.39 15.80
C LYS A 701 -16.43 27.70 16.38
N LEU A 702 -16.49 27.71 17.70
CA LEU A 702 -17.62 28.21 18.48
C LEU A 702 -17.17 29.38 19.34
N SER A 703 -18.06 30.36 19.52
CA SER A 703 -17.86 31.43 20.49
C SER A 703 -18.34 30.99 21.89
N SER A 704 -17.93 31.76 22.90
CA SER A 704 -18.68 31.80 24.16
C SER A 704 -20.14 32.26 23.93
N SER A 705 -21.02 32.01 24.90
CA SER A 705 -22.43 32.46 24.80
C SER A 705 -22.49 33.98 24.86
N VAL A 706 -23.11 34.58 23.83
CA VAL A 706 -23.13 36.01 23.59
C VAL A 706 -24.52 36.52 23.30
N LYS A 707 -24.74 37.79 23.65
CA LYS A 707 -25.96 38.52 23.27
C LYS A 707 -25.80 39.08 21.86
N THR A 708 -26.74 38.74 21.00
CA THR A 708 -26.78 39.18 19.60
C THR A 708 -28.11 39.86 19.27
N SER A 709 -28.19 40.52 18.11
CA SER A 709 -29.45 41.05 17.58
C SER A 709 -30.49 39.96 17.24
N LEU A 710 -30.07 38.69 17.16
CA LEU A 710 -30.93 37.54 16.85
C LEU A 710 -31.23 36.68 18.10
N GLY A 711 -30.88 37.17 19.30
CA GLY A 711 -31.07 36.47 20.57
C GLY A 711 -29.75 36.13 21.28
N VAL A 712 -29.85 35.31 22.32
CA VAL A 712 -28.69 34.84 23.10
C VAL A 712 -28.29 33.45 22.61
N GLY A 713 -27.00 33.24 22.37
CA GLY A 713 -26.49 31.98 21.85
C GLY A 713 -25.01 32.00 21.55
N LYS A 714 -24.53 30.90 20.94
CA LYS A 714 -23.14 30.75 20.49
C LYS A 714 -23.04 30.94 18.99
N ILE A 715 -22.06 31.71 18.54
CA ILE A 715 -21.75 31.87 17.12
C ILE A 715 -20.90 30.69 16.68
N ALA A 716 -21.34 30.01 15.63
CA ALA A 716 -20.62 28.91 15.01
C ALA A 716 -20.08 29.34 13.64
N MET A 717 -18.83 28.99 13.37
CA MET A 717 -18.16 29.23 12.10
C MET A 717 -17.95 27.91 11.35
N THR A 718 -18.38 27.87 10.09
CA THR A 718 -18.07 26.77 9.16
C THR A 718 -17.12 27.27 8.08
N GLN A 719 -16.79 26.40 7.12
CA GLN A 719 -16.06 26.82 5.92
C GLN A 719 -16.91 27.65 4.93
N LYS A 720 -18.24 27.76 5.16
CA LYS A 720 -19.17 28.45 4.24
C LYS A 720 -19.85 29.68 4.84
N ARG A 721 -20.17 29.64 6.14
CA ARG A 721 -21.06 30.62 6.78
C ARG A 721 -20.87 30.73 8.28
N LEU A 722 -21.50 31.75 8.84
CA LEU A 722 -21.71 31.95 10.27
C LEU A 722 -23.18 31.70 10.60
N PHE A 723 -23.43 31.03 11.73
CA PHE A 723 -24.78 30.86 12.27
C PHE A 723 -24.79 30.93 13.79
N LEU A 724 -25.96 31.23 14.35
CA LEU A 724 -26.20 31.30 15.79
C LEU A 724 -26.90 30.04 16.27
N LEU A 725 -26.32 29.39 17.27
CA LEU A 725 -26.96 28.34 18.07
C LEU A 725 -27.62 29.00 19.28
N THR A 726 -28.95 29.07 19.28
CA THR A 726 -29.70 29.76 20.34
C THR A 726 -29.69 29.00 21.66
N GLU A 727 -29.48 29.69 22.78
CA GLU A 727 -29.56 29.12 24.12
C GLU A 727 -30.97 29.32 24.72
N GLY A 728 -31.50 28.29 25.39
CA GLY A 728 -32.84 28.29 26.02
C GLY A 728 -33.97 27.73 25.15
N ARG A 729 -33.86 27.78 23.82
CA ARG A 729 -34.68 27.00 22.87
C ARG A 729 -33.75 26.37 21.83
N PRO A 730 -33.84 25.05 21.55
CA PRO A 730 -33.04 24.44 20.50
C PRO A 730 -33.44 25.07 19.16
N GLY A 731 -32.51 25.80 18.56
CA GLY A 731 -32.77 26.58 17.37
C GLY A 731 -31.49 26.87 16.60
N TYR A 732 -31.66 27.09 15.30
CA TYR A 732 -30.62 27.43 14.35
C TYR A 732 -31.03 28.71 13.63
N VAL A 733 -30.16 29.71 13.60
CA VAL A 733 -30.39 30.95 12.84
C VAL A 733 -29.16 31.29 12.03
N GLU A 734 -29.28 31.28 10.70
CA GLU A 734 -28.17 31.69 9.83
C GLU A 734 -27.91 33.20 9.96
N ILE A 735 -26.66 33.55 10.28
CA ILE A 735 -26.22 34.94 10.39
C ILE A 735 -25.93 35.47 8.98
N ALA A 736 -24.92 34.91 8.33
CA ALA A 736 -24.43 35.32 7.02
C ALA A 736 -23.59 34.22 6.36
N THR A 737 -23.75 34.05 5.05
CA THR A 737 -22.76 33.33 4.23
C THR A 737 -21.56 34.25 3.94
N PHE A 738 -20.35 33.70 3.85
CA PHE A 738 -19.18 34.52 3.49
C PHE A 738 -19.28 35.12 2.08
N ARG A 739 -20.10 34.53 1.20
CA ARG A 739 -20.31 35.05 -0.15
C ARG A 739 -21.15 36.34 -0.14
N ASP A 740 -22.15 36.41 0.72
CA ASP A 740 -23.15 37.48 0.77
C ASP A 740 -22.74 38.65 1.68
N MET A 741 -21.60 38.55 2.36
CA MET A 741 -21.06 39.63 3.18
C MET A 741 -20.59 40.81 2.34
N GLU A 742 -21.07 42.01 2.71
CA GLU A 742 -20.63 43.29 2.14
C GLU A 742 -19.61 43.98 3.05
N GLU A 743 -19.81 43.89 4.36
CA GLU A 743 -19.03 44.65 5.34
C GLU A 743 -18.98 43.97 6.71
N VAL A 744 -17.80 43.99 7.31
CA VAL A 744 -17.51 43.46 8.66
C VAL A 744 -16.75 44.55 9.43
N ARG A 745 -17.29 45.02 10.55
CA ARG A 745 -16.68 46.07 11.40
C ARG A 745 -16.63 45.65 12.87
N SER A 746 -15.54 46.01 13.56
CA SER A 746 -15.48 46.02 15.03
C SER A 746 -15.79 47.45 15.50
N THR A 747 -16.81 47.62 16.36
CA THR A 747 -17.22 48.93 16.89
C THR A 747 -17.47 48.85 18.39
N THR A 748 -17.35 49.97 19.10
CA THR A 748 -17.63 50.03 20.53
C THR A 748 -18.99 50.68 20.76
N VAL A 749 -19.95 49.95 21.30
CA VAL A 749 -21.28 50.46 21.64
C VAL A 749 -21.31 50.82 23.12
N ALA A 750 -21.80 52.02 23.45
CA ALA A 750 -21.97 52.45 24.83
C ALA A 750 -23.30 51.92 25.38
N PHE A 751 -23.26 51.16 26.48
CA PHE A 751 -24.45 50.67 27.18
C PHE A 751 -24.31 50.95 28.68
N LEU A 752 -25.18 51.82 29.23
CA LEU A 752 -25.22 52.17 30.66
C LEU A 752 -23.82 52.43 31.28
N LEU A 753 -23.04 53.34 30.66
CA LEU A 753 -21.66 53.73 31.01
C LEU A 753 -20.53 52.73 30.66
N LEU A 754 -20.84 51.52 30.19
CA LEU A 754 -19.84 50.55 29.74
C LEU A 754 -19.62 50.62 28.23
N ARG A 755 -18.35 50.63 27.80
CA ARG A 755 -17.93 50.53 26.40
C ARG A 755 -17.77 49.06 26.03
N ILE A 756 -18.63 48.57 25.15
CA ILE A 756 -18.71 47.15 24.80
C ILE A 756 -18.28 46.93 23.35
N PRO A 757 -17.19 46.19 23.10
CA PRO A 757 -16.81 45.74 21.76
C PRO A 757 -17.91 44.88 21.12
N THR A 758 -18.36 45.29 19.94
CA THR A 758 -19.47 44.69 19.20
C THR A 758 -19.08 44.46 17.75
N LEU A 759 -19.20 43.21 17.31
CA LEU A 759 -18.99 42.81 15.92
C LEU A 759 -20.27 43.12 15.12
N LYS A 760 -20.11 43.86 14.01
CA LYS A 760 -21.20 44.19 13.09
C LYS A 760 -20.96 43.57 11.72
N ILE A 761 -21.96 42.86 11.20
CA ILE A 761 -21.92 42.19 9.89
C ILE A 761 -23.10 42.67 9.05
N LYS A 762 -22.81 43.22 7.87
CA LYS A 762 -23.81 43.62 6.87
C LYS A 762 -23.77 42.66 5.68
N THR A 763 -24.93 42.17 5.27
CA THR A 763 -25.08 41.28 4.10
C THR A 763 -25.87 41.97 2.99
N ALA A 764 -25.67 41.51 1.75
CA ALA A 764 -26.40 42.04 0.59
C ALA A 764 -27.89 41.63 0.60
N SER A 765 -28.20 40.46 1.18
CA SER A 765 -29.54 39.87 1.19
C SER A 765 -30.45 40.40 2.30
N LYS A 766 -29.90 40.97 3.38
CA LYS A 766 -30.67 41.45 4.55
C LYS A 766 -30.41 42.95 4.74
N LYS A 767 -31.48 43.73 4.96
CA LYS A 767 -31.37 45.17 5.26
C LYS A 767 -30.83 45.46 6.66
N GLU A 768 -31.05 44.54 7.60
CA GLU A 768 -30.64 44.69 9.00
C GLU A 768 -29.19 44.23 9.21
N VAL A 769 -28.44 44.99 10.00
CA VAL A 769 -27.05 44.67 10.38
C VAL A 769 -27.09 43.69 11.56
N PHE A 770 -26.39 42.57 11.43
CA PHE A 770 -26.21 41.66 12.56
C PHE A 770 -25.22 42.26 13.56
N GLU A 771 -25.58 42.27 14.84
CA GLU A 771 -24.74 42.79 15.93
C GLU A 771 -24.52 41.72 16.99
N ALA A 772 -23.26 41.49 17.38
CA ALA A 772 -22.89 40.53 18.43
C ALA A 772 -21.91 41.14 19.43
N ASN A 773 -22.27 41.08 20.71
CA ASN A 773 -21.41 41.50 21.82
C ASN A 773 -20.52 40.34 22.26
N LEU A 774 -19.31 40.30 21.70
CA LEU A 774 -18.31 39.24 21.94
C LEU A 774 -17.31 39.58 23.06
N LYS A 775 -17.51 40.69 23.77
CA LYS A 775 -16.64 41.14 24.87
C LYS A 775 -15.15 41.07 24.50
N THR A 776 -14.37 40.23 25.18
CA THR A 776 -12.92 40.06 25.00
C THR A 776 -12.54 39.31 23.72
N GLU A 777 -13.46 38.57 23.10
CA GLU A 777 -13.20 37.80 21.88
C GLU A 777 -13.48 38.61 20.59
N CYS A 778 -14.03 39.83 20.72
CA CYS A 778 -14.55 40.60 19.58
C CYS A 778 -13.49 40.86 18.49
N ASP A 779 -12.27 41.24 18.87
CA ASP A 779 -11.22 41.57 17.90
C ASP A 779 -10.66 40.33 17.21
N LEU A 780 -10.60 39.19 17.91
CA LEU A 780 -10.21 37.91 17.31
C LEU A 780 -11.26 37.45 16.29
N TRP A 781 -12.55 37.46 16.66
CA TRP A 781 -13.63 37.12 15.73
C TRP A 781 -13.67 38.08 14.54
N HIS A 782 -13.39 39.36 14.74
CA HIS A 782 -13.28 40.33 13.64
C HIS A 782 -12.18 39.92 12.63
N LEU A 783 -10.98 39.62 13.12
CA LEU A 783 -9.86 39.15 12.28
C LEU A 783 -10.21 37.86 11.53
N MET A 784 -10.76 36.87 12.25
CA MET A 784 -11.08 35.57 11.68
C MET A 784 -12.17 35.66 10.60
N VAL A 785 -13.23 36.43 10.84
CA VAL A 785 -14.31 36.62 9.87
C VAL A 785 -13.81 37.36 8.63
N LYS A 786 -12.94 38.36 8.79
CA LYS A 786 -12.31 39.04 7.64
C LYS A 786 -11.42 38.10 6.81
N GLU A 787 -10.60 37.30 7.46
CA GLU A 787 -9.72 36.34 6.77
C GLU A 787 -10.54 35.29 5.99
N MET A 788 -11.59 34.72 6.60
CA MET A 788 -12.52 33.80 5.91
C MET A 788 -13.24 34.47 4.74
N TRP A 789 -13.70 35.71 4.93
CA TRP A 789 -14.38 36.47 3.89
C TRP A 789 -13.45 36.77 2.71
N ALA A 790 -12.22 37.20 2.98
CA ALA A 790 -11.20 37.43 1.96
C ALA A 790 -10.83 36.14 1.22
N GLY A 791 -10.59 35.04 1.94
CA GLY A 791 -10.33 33.73 1.35
C GLY A 791 -11.47 33.23 0.47
N LYS A 792 -12.74 33.45 0.87
CA LYS A 792 -13.90 33.09 0.06
C LYS A 792 -14.03 33.91 -1.22
N LYS A 793 -13.75 35.21 -1.16
CA LYS A 793 -13.74 36.07 -2.37
C LYS A 793 -12.66 35.62 -3.36
N LEU A 794 -11.43 35.39 -2.89
CA LEU A 794 -10.34 34.85 -3.71
C LEU A 794 -10.67 33.48 -4.31
N ALA A 795 -11.32 32.60 -3.54
CA ALA A 795 -11.78 31.31 -4.05
C ALA A 795 -12.79 31.42 -5.19
N ASP A 796 -13.73 32.37 -5.09
CA ASP A 796 -14.75 32.59 -6.11
C ASP A 796 -14.18 33.28 -7.38
N GLU A 797 -13.20 34.17 -7.21
CA GLU A 797 -12.50 34.87 -8.30
C GLU A 797 -11.55 33.95 -9.08
N HIS A 798 -10.76 33.13 -8.37
CA HIS A 798 -9.79 32.21 -8.97
C HIS A 798 -10.33 30.80 -9.25
N LYS A 799 -11.60 30.54 -8.91
CA LYS A 799 -12.24 29.20 -8.99
C LYS A 799 -11.43 28.12 -8.28
N ASP A 800 -10.78 28.49 -7.19
CA ASP A 800 -9.89 27.64 -6.42
C ASP A 800 -10.41 27.50 -4.97
N PRO A 801 -10.98 26.35 -4.60
CA PRO A 801 -11.54 26.15 -3.26
C PRO A 801 -10.47 26.09 -2.17
N GLN A 802 -9.18 25.95 -2.51
CA GLN A 802 -8.11 25.85 -1.51
C GLN A 802 -7.93 27.14 -0.70
N TYR A 803 -8.25 28.30 -1.27
CA TYR A 803 -8.18 29.58 -0.53
C TYR A 803 -9.06 29.56 0.72
N VAL A 804 -10.24 28.93 0.66
CA VAL A 804 -11.11 28.78 1.84
C VAL A 804 -10.48 27.84 2.87
N GLN A 805 -9.85 26.75 2.43
CA GLN A 805 -9.18 25.80 3.33
C GLN A 805 -7.95 26.43 3.99
N GLN A 806 -7.14 27.17 3.25
CA GLN A 806 -6.00 27.91 3.77
C GLN A 806 -6.44 29.02 4.74
N ALA A 807 -7.50 29.76 4.40
CA ALA A 807 -8.04 30.81 5.27
C ALA A 807 -8.52 30.23 6.60
N LEU A 808 -9.19 29.07 6.53
CA LEU A 808 -9.62 28.33 7.70
C LEU A 808 -8.43 27.88 8.56
N THR A 809 -7.36 27.37 7.95
CA THR A 809 -6.12 27.05 8.69
C THR A 809 -5.54 28.29 9.36
N HIS A 810 -5.45 29.43 8.66
CA HIS A 810 -4.99 30.69 9.26
C HIS A 810 -5.83 31.09 10.47
N VAL A 811 -7.15 30.99 10.36
CA VAL A 811 -8.11 31.30 11.42
C VAL A 811 -7.93 30.42 12.65
N LEU A 812 -7.73 29.12 12.47
CA LEU A 812 -7.46 28.20 13.57
C LEU A 812 -6.10 28.45 14.21
N LEU A 813 -5.09 28.84 13.43
CA LEU A 813 -3.79 29.24 13.97
C LEU A 813 -3.88 30.54 14.76
N MET A 814 -4.66 31.51 14.30
CA MET A 814 -4.92 32.76 15.03
C MET A 814 -5.51 32.46 16.41
N ASP A 815 -6.50 31.58 16.47
CA ASP A 815 -7.14 31.15 17.72
C ASP A 815 -6.14 30.46 18.66
N ALA A 816 -5.34 29.52 18.14
CA ALA A 816 -4.30 28.85 18.91
C ALA A 816 -3.22 29.82 19.45
N VAL A 817 -2.77 30.78 18.63
CA VAL A 817 -1.80 31.82 19.02
C VAL A 817 -2.36 32.71 20.13
N VAL A 818 -3.62 33.13 20.03
CA VAL A 818 -4.25 33.95 21.08
C VAL A 818 -4.39 33.16 22.38
N GLY A 819 -4.79 31.88 22.30
CA GLY A 819 -4.87 30.99 23.45
C GLY A 819 -3.51 30.75 24.14
N THR A 820 -2.42 30.75 23.36
CA THR A 820 -1.04 30.56 23.85
C THR A 820 -0.55 31.81 24.58
N LEU A 821 -0.61 32.98 23.95
CA LEU A 821 0.09 34.16 24.46
C LEU A 821 -0.63 34.87 25.62
N GLN A 822 -1.97 34.75 25.70
CA GLN A 822 -2.85 35.32 26.75
C GLN A 822 -2.53 36.75 27.21
N SER A 823 -1.89 37.55 26.36
CA SER A 823 -1.35 38.88 26.67
C SER A 823 -2.04 39.96 25.82
N PRO A 824 -1.94 41.25 26.20
CA PRO A 824 -2.53 42.34 25.42
C PRO A 824 -2.04 42.40 23.96
N GLY A 825 -0.85 41.85 23.68
CA GLY A 825 -0.25 41.76 22.34
C GLY A 825 -0.73 40.57 21.50
N ALA A 826 -1.53 39.66 22.05
CA ALA A 826 -1.93 38.41 21.38
C ALA A 826 -2.74 38.66 20.09
N ILE A 827 -3.63 39.65 20.08
CA ILE A 827 -4.41 40.04 18.89
C ILE A 827 -3.50 40.59 17.78
N TYR A 828 -2.49 41.38 18.16
CA TYR A 828 -1.49 41.87 17.22
C TYR A 828 -0.67 40.72 16.62
N ALA A 829 -0.24 39.78 17.45
CA ALA A 829 0.45 38.56 16.99
C ALA A 829 -0.42 37.77 15.99
N ALA A 830 -1.68 37.51 16.33
CA ALA A 830 -2.63 36.82 15.44
C ALA A 830 -2.84 37.56 14.10
N SER A 831 -2.83 38.91 14.09
CA SER A 831 -2.95 39.70 12.85
C SER A 831 -1.82 39.46 11.84
N LYS A 832 -0.66 38.93 12.28
CA LYS A 832 0.44 38.53 11.38
C LYS A 832 0.05 37.35 10.49
N LEU A 833 -0.86 36.49 10.97
CA LEU A 833 -1.39 35.35 10.23
C LEU A 833 -2.50 35.74 9.22
N SER A 834 -3.03 36.98 9.28
CA SER A 834 -4.03 37.45 8.32
C SER A 834 -3.35 37.79 7.00
N HIS A 835 -3.39 36.86 6.06
CA HIS A 835 -2.67 36.92 4.80
C HIS A 835 -3.60 37.35 3.66
N PHE A 836 -4.80 36.76 3.57
CA PHE A 836 -5.70 37.02 2.45
C PHE A 836 -6.38 38.38 2.52
N ASP A 837 -6.70 38.87 3.73
CA ASP A 837 -7.22 40.24 3.88
C ASP A 837 -6.19 41.27 3.39
N LYS A 838 -4.90 41.08 3.74
CA LYS A 838 -3.80 41.92 3.27
C LYS A 838 -3.59 41.83 1.77
N LEU A 839 -3.48 40.61 1.23
CA LEU A 839 -3.28 40.35 -0.19
C LEU A 839 -4.35 41.04 -1.05
N ARG A 840 -5.61 40.94 -0.63
CA ARG A 840 -6.75 41.60 -1.29
C ARG A 840 -6.67 43.13 -1.21
N SER A 841 -6.21 43.69 -0.08
CA SER A 841 -6.12 45.14 0.11
C SER A 841 -4.93 45.80 -0.61
N GLU A 842 -3.80 45.09 -0.72
CA GLU A 842 -2.54 45.62 -1.25
C GLU A 842 -2.36 45.33 -2.76
N MET A 843 -2.92 44.22 -3.27
CA MET A 843 -2.82 43.83 -4.68
C MET A 843 -4.14 43.23 -5.20
N PRO A 844 -5.07 44.04 -5.74
CA PRO A 844 -6.26 43.50 -6.39
C PRO A 844 -5.86 42.74 -7.67
N MET A 845 -5.72 41.42 -7.54
CA MET A 845 -5.44 40.51 -8.66
C MET A 845 -6.72 40.32 -9.49
N VAL A 846 -7.01 41.28 -10.37
CA VAL A 846 -8.18 41.19 -11.25
C VAL A 846 -7.94 40.09 -12.28
N VAL A 847 -8.65 38.96 -12.14
CA VAL A 847 -8.71 37.91 -13.16
C VAL A 847 -9.47 38.47 -14.38
N PRO A 848 -8.94 38.38 -15.60
CA PRO A 848 -9.65 38.84 -16.79
C PRO A 848 -11.01 38.16 -16.91
N LYS A 849 -12.04 38.92 -17.32
CA LYS A 849 -13.42 38.41 -17.43
C LYS A 849 -13.50 37.16 -18.32
N THR A 850 -12.79 37.17 -19.46
CA THR A 850 -12.65 36.02 -20.37
C THR A 850 -12.11 34.76 -19.69
N THR A 851 -11.15 34.92 -18.77
CA THR A 851 -10.58 33.81 -17.99
C THR A 851 -11.59 33.33 -16.95
N SER A 852 -12.28 34.23 -16.25
CA SER A 852 -13.23 33.86 -15.21
C SER A 852 -14.49 33.15 -15.72
N GLU A 853 -14.91 33.42 -16.97
CA GLU A 853 -16.07 32.80 -17.62
C GLU A 853 -15.75 31.39 -18.14
N THR A 854 -14.53 31.19 -18.64
CA THR A 854 -14.07 29.90 -19.19
C THR A 854 -13.53 28.94 -18.14
N LEU A 855 -12.89 29.45 -17.08
CA LEU A 855 -12.36 28.64 -15.98
C LEU A 855 -13.50 28.06 -15.14
N LYS A 856 -13.56 26.73 -15.06
CA LYS A 856 -14.54 26.01 -14.23
C LYS A 856 -14.01 25.79 -12.81
N HIS A 857 -12.79 25.28 -12.69
CA HIS A 857 -12.20 24.89 -11.40
C HIS A 857 -10.68 24.75 -11.47
N LYS A 858 -9.99 24.85 -10.32
CA LYS A 858 -8.58 24.48 -10.16
C LYS A 858 -8.42 23.34 -9.14
N ILE A 859 -7.53 22.40 -9.44
CA ILE A 859 -7.20 21.24 -8.61
C ILE A 859 -5.72 21.28 -8.26
N ASN A 860 -5.37 20.87 -7.04
CA ASN A 860 -3.98 20.79 -6.59
C ASN A 860 -3.55 19.32 -6.41
N PRO A 861 -2.77 18.76 -7.35
CA PRO A 861 -2.22 17.41 -7.24
C PRO A 861 -1.13 17.23 -6.18
N SER A 862 -0.53 18.32 -5.69
CA SER A 862 0.43 18.32 -4.58
C SER A 862 -0.24 18.65 -3.23
N ALA A 863 -1.55 18.46 -3.10
CA ALA A 863 -2.25 18.71 -1.85
C ALA A 863 -1.66 17.86 -0.71
N GLY A 864 -1.17 18.54 0.34
CA GLY A 864 -0.54 17.90 1.49
C GLY A 864 0.95 17.60 1.32
N GLU A 865 1.63 18.17 0.32
CA GLU A 865 3.10 18.22 0.26
C GLU A 865 3.64 19.52 0.88
N THR A 866 4.92 19.54 1.27
CA THR A 866 5.61 20.74 1.78
C THR A 866 5.76 21.85 0.73
N ALA A 867 5.77 21.51 -0.55
CA ALA A 867 5.87 22.44 -1.67
C ALA A 867 5.09 21.94 -2.90
N PRO A 868 4.62 22.86 -3.78
CA PRO A 868 4.00 22.48 -5.05
C PRO A 868 4.99 21.75 -5.97
N ARG A 869 4.49 20.79 -6.76
CA ARG A 869 5.28 20.11 -7.80
C ARG A 869 4.75 20.45 -9.18
N ALA A 870 5.66 20.52 -10.15
CA ALA A 870 5.30 20.70 -11.54
C ALA A 870 4.46 19.51 -12.05
N VAL A 871 3.43 19.83 -12.82
CA VAL A 871 2.57 18.86 -13.52
C VAL A 871 3.16 18.63 -14.90
N ASP A 872 3.85 17.50 -15.07
CA ASP A 872 4.59 17.21 -16.30
C ASP A 872 3.69 16.60 -17.38
N VAL A 873 2.79 15.68 -17.04
CA VAL A 873 1.90 15.00 -18.00
C VAL A 873 0.49 14.84 -17.43
N LEU A 874 -0.51 15.03 -18.29
CA LEU A 874 -1.92 14.75 -18.01
C LEU A 874 -2.48 13.76 -19.03
N LEU A 875 -3.27 12.79 -18.57
CA LEU A 875 -4.01 11.86 -19.42
C LEU A 875 -5.42 11.64 -18.87
N TYR A 876 -6.44 11.94 -19.67
CA TYR A 876 -7.82 11.59 -19.37
C TYR A 876 -8.14 10.21 -19.94
N THR A 877 -8.85 9.40 -19.17
CA THR A 877 -9.31 8.07 -19.54
C THR A 877 -10.81 7.96 -19.28
N PRO A 878 -11.63 7.64 -20.30
CA PRO A 878 -13.08 7.48 -20.13
C PRO A 878 -13.42 6.31 -19.20
N GLY A 879 -14.55 6.40 -18.50
CA GLY A 879 -15.09 5.29 -17.69
C GLY A 879 -15.92 4.33 -18.54
N HIS A 880 -15.82 3.02 -18.32
CA HIS A 880 -16.63 2.01 -19.02
C HIS A 880 -17.12 0.91 -18.09
N LEU A 881 -18.29 0.34 -18.39
CA LEU A 881 -18.89 -0.79 -17.69
C LEU A 881 -18.57 -2.06 -18.49
N ASP A 882 -17.56 -2.83 -18.10
CA ASP A 882 -17.46 -4.21 -18.54
C ASP A 882 -18.64 -5.01 -17.92
N PRO A 883 -19.42 -5.80 -18.70
CA PRO A 883 -20.49 -6.63 -18.15
C PRO A 883 -20.05 -7.66 -17.08
N ALA A 884 -18.74 -7.93 -16.94
CA ALA A 884 -18.19 -8.77 -15.87
C ALA A 884 -17.79 -8.00 -14.59
N GLU A 885 -17.85 -6.67 -14.59
CA GLU A 885 -17.31 -5.81 -13.52
C GLU A 885 -18.38 -5.22 -12.60
N LYS A 886 -17.97 -4.89 -11.37
CA LYS A 886 -18.81 -4.13 -10.44
C LYS A 886 -18.93 -2.69 -10.93
N VAL A 887 -20.14 -2.14 -10.86
CA VAL A 887 -20.49 -0.77 -11.29
C VAL A 887 -19.58 0.32 -10.69
N GLU A 888 -18.95 0.05 -9.54
CA GLU A 888 -18.12 0.98 -8.77
C GLU A 888 -16.72 1.27 -9.38
N ASP A 889 -16.17 0.44 -10.28
CA ASP A 889 -14.84 0.66 -10.88
C ASP A 889 -14.87 1.38 -12.26
N ALA A 890 -16.09 1.65 -12.76
CA ALA A 890 -16.37 2.18 -14.11
C ALA A 890 -16.25 3.71 -14.25
N HIS A 891 -15.67 4.42 -13.27
CA HIS A 891 -15.59 5.89 -13.28
C HIS A 891 -14.47 6.41 -14.20
N PRO A 892 -14.66 7.56 -14.88
CA PRO A 892 -13.61 8.19 -15.69
C PRO A 892 -12.45 8.66 -14.79
N LYS A 893 -11.21 8.48 -15.26
CA LYS A 893 -10.00 8.79 -14.48
C LYS A 893 -9.16 9.87 -15.17
N LEU A 894 -8.59 10.77 -14.37
CA LEU A 894 -7.56 11.72 -14.79
C LEU A 894 -6.24 11.34 -14.13
N TRP A 895 -5.26 10.99 -14.96
CA TRP A 895 -3.91 10.66 -14.56
C TRP A 895 -3.03 11.91 -14.61
N CYS A 896 -2.30 12.16 -13.54
CA CYS A 896 -1.41 13.30 -13.39
C CYS A 896 0.00 12.84 -12.99
N ALA A 897 0.95 13.02 -13.89
CA ALA A 897 2.37 12.82 -13.60
C ALA A 897 2.97 14.11 -13.02
N LEU A 898 3.52 14.00 -11.82
CA LEU A 898 4.27 15.03 -11.13
C LEU A 898 5.77 14.79 -11.28
N ASN A 899 6.55 15.87 -11.14
CA ASN A 899 8.01 15.79 -11.16
C ASN A 899 8.56 14.76 -10.14
N GLY A 900 9.55 13.98 -10.58
CA GLY A 900 10.22 12.95 -9.79
C GLY A 900 9.53 11.58 -9.82
N GLY A 901 8.84 11.26 -10.92
CA GLY A 901 8.30 9.92 -11.21
C GLY A 901 7.05 9.55 -10.41
N LYS A 902 6.33 10.55 -9.89
CA LYS A 902 5.16 10.39 -9.02
C LYS A 902 3.89 10.53 -9.85
N VAL A 903 2.97 9.57 -9.76
CA VAL A 903 1.69 9.63 -10.48
C VAL A 903 0.54 9.73 -9.47
N VAL A 904 -0.36 10.69 -9.69
CA VAL A 904 -1.59 10.91 -8.91
C VAL A 904 -2.78 10.66 -9.84
N VAL A 905 -3.79 9.93 -9.36
CA VAL A 905 -5.00 9.62 -10.15
C VAL A 905 -6.21 10.26 -9.49
N PHE A 906 -6.99 10.99 -10.28
CA PHE A 906 -8.25 11.59 -9.88
C PHE A 906 -9.42 10.85 -10.53
N ASP A 907 -10.53 10.74 -9.83
CA ASP A 907 -11.82 10.48 -10.45
C ASP A 907 -12.27 11.78 -11.14
N ALA A 908 -12.45 11.71 -12.46
CA ALA A 908 -12.79 12.87 -13.28
C ALA A 908 -14.28 13.27 -13.20
N SER A 909 -15.13 12.43 -12.62
CA SER A 909 -16.54 12.77 -12.37
C SER A 909 -16.70 13.67 -11.14
N SER A 910 -15.96 13.36 -10.07
CA SER A 910 -15.99 14.08 -8.80
C SER A 910 -14.81 15.06 -8.61
N TRP A 911 -13.75 14.93 -9.41
CA TRP A 911 -12.46 15.63 -9.27
C TRP A 911 -11.76 15.35 -7.94
N THR A 912 -12.03 14.20 -7.32
CA THR A 912 -11.40 13.76 -6.08
C THR A 912 -10.22 12.83 -6.36
N ILE A 913 -9.21 12.79 -5.48
CA ILE A 913 -8.06 11.87 -5.64
C ILE A 913 -8.55 10.45 -5.37
N HIS A 914 -8.46 9.59 -6.38
CA HIS A 914 -8.83 8.18 -6.31
C HIS A 914 -7.75 7.32 -5.62
N GLN A 915 -6.47 7.67 -5.80
CA GLN A 915 -5.37 6.97 -5.12
C GLN A 915 -4.20 7.88 -4.75
N HIS A 916 -3.73 7.76 -3.51
CA HIS A 916 -2.53 8.43 -3.06
C HIS A 916 -1.31 7.85 -3.77
N CYS A 917 -0.58 8.74 -4.43
CA CYS A 917 0.45 8.47 -5.42
C CYS A 917 1.23 7.15 -5.25
N PHE A 918 1.49 6.49 -6.38
CA PHE A 918 2.58 5.54 -6.46
C PHE A 918 3.69 6.14 -7.32
N LYS A 919 4.92 5.73 -6.98
CA LYS A 919 6.13 6.20 -7.65
C LYS A 919 6.52 5.12 -8.65
N VAL A 920 6.47 5.43 -9.95
CA VAL A 920 6.82 4.47 -11.02
C VAL A 920 8.33 4.42 -11.26
N GLY A 921 9.04 5.53 -10.99
CA GLY A 921 10.48 5.66 -11.13
C GLY A 921 11.01 6.87 -10.36
N ASN A 922 12.32 7.15 -10.42
CA ASN A 922 12.91 8.35 -9.79
C ASN A 922 13.04 9.54 -10.75
N SER A 923 12.81 9.33 -12.04
CA SER A 923 13.05 10.29 -13.12
C SER A 923 11.77 10.99 -13.57
N LYS A 924 11.90 12.04 -14.38
CA LYS A 924 10.77 12.77 -14.94
C LYS A 924 10.00 11.90 -15.93
N LEU A 925 8.67 12.02 -15.92
CA LEU A 925 7.79 11.37 -16.88
C LEU A 925 7.48 12.35 -18.02
N ASN A 926 7.56 11.89 -19.27
CA ASN A 926 7.47 12.76 -20.44
C ASN A 926 6.15 12.60 -21.20
N CYS A 927 5.57 11.40 -21.25
CA CYS A 927 4.35 11.13 -22.01
C CYS A 927 3.56 9.96 -21.40
N MET A 928 2.24 9.95 -21.63
CA MET A 928 1.32 8.91 -21.16
C MET A 928 0.28 8.61 -22.24
N VAL A 929 -0.09 7.34 -22.41
CA VAL A 929 -1.15 6.93 -23.33
C VAL A 929 -1.95 5.76 -22.77
N MET A 930 -3.25 5.74 -23.05
CA MET A 930 -4.13 4.63 -22.70
C MET A 930 -4.07 3.55 -23.79
N VAL A 931 -3.96 2.28 -23.39
CA VAL A 931 -3.81 1.14 -24.28
C VAL A 931 -4.81 0.05 -23.90
N GLU A 932 -5.57 -0.46 -24.89
CA GLU A 932 -6.56 -1.55 -24.73
C GLU A 932 -7.52 -1.39 -23.55
N GLN A 933 -7.81 -0.13 -23.15
CA GLN A 933 -8.75 0.24 -22.07
C GLN A 933 -8.43 -0.31 -20.66
N SER A 934 -7.37 -1.12 -20.50
CA SER A 934 -6.98 -1.75 -19.23
C SER A 934 -5.59 -1.34 -18.75
N GLN A 935 -4.80 -0.68 -19.61
CA GLN A 935 -3.42 -0.31 -19.35
C GLN A 935 -3.15 1.16 -19.66
N VAL A 936 -2.27 1.77 -18.88
CA VAL A 936 -1.69 3.09 -19.15
C VAL A 936 -0.18 2.93 -19.29
N TRP A 937 0.34 3.32 -20.44
CA TRP A 937 1.78 3.27 -20.74
C TRP A 937 2.38 4.67 -20.54
N VAL A 938 3.52 4.73 -19.85
CA VAL A 938 4.16 5.98 -19.42
C VAL A 938 5.62 6.00 -19.85
N GLY A 939 5.99 6.93 -20.72
CA GLY A 939 7.37 7.14 -21.15
C GLY A 939 8.13 8.03 -20.17
N SER A 940 9.35 7.64 -19.83
CA SER A 940 10.19 8.29 -18.82
C SER A 940 11.54 8.75 -19.39
N GLU A 941 12.15 9.72 -18.71
CA GLU A 941 13.48 10.26 -19.02
C GLU A 941 14.61 9.23 -18.83
N ASP A 942 14.40 8.22 -17.97
CA ASP A 942 15.34 7.11 -17.73
C ASP A 942 15.29 6.01 -18.80
N SER A 943 14.69 6.28 -19.97
CA SER A 943 14.59 5.34 -21.11
C SER A 943 13.64 4.16 -20.90
N VAL A 944 12.83 4.18 -19.83
CA VAL A 944 11.85 3.12 -19.52
C VAL A 944 10.45 3.54 -19.95
N ILE A 945 9.65 2.58 -20.44
CA ILE A 945 8.20 2.72 -20.53
C ILE A 945 7.56 1.91 -19.40
N TYR A 946 6.87 2.57 -18.48
CA TYR A 946 6.15 1.93 -17.38
C TYR A 946 4.73 1.57 -17.81
N ILE A 947 4.29 0.34 -17.55
CA ILE A 947 2.93 -0.11 -17.82
C ILE A 947 2.18 -0.25 -16.51
N ILE A 948 1.15 0.57 -16.37
CA ILE A 948 0.28 0.63 -15.22
C ILE A 948 -1.02 -0.08 -15.57
N ASN A 949 -1.43 -1.03 -14.75
CA ASN A 949 -2.77 -1.62 -14.86
C ASN A 949 -3.80 -0.66 -14.23
N VAL A 950 -4.87 -0.35 -14.96
CA VAL A 950 -5.89 0.63 -14.58
C VAL A 950 -6.79 0.15 -13.42
N HIS A 951 -6.86 -1.17 -13.18
CA HIS A 951 -7.68 -1.81 -12.15
C HIS A 951 -6.89 -2.03 -10.87
N SER A 952 -5.75 -2.73 -10.95
CA SER A 952 -4.90 -2.98 -9.78
C SER A 952 -4.10 -1.73 -9.35
N MET A 953 -4.08 -0.69 -10.20
CA MET A 953 -3.39 0.58 -9.97
C MET A 953 -1.92 0.42 -9.59
N SER A 954 -1.28 -0.53 -10.26
CA SER A 954 0.07 -0.95 -9.97
C SER A 954 0.88 -1.11 -11.25
N CYS A 955 2.13 -0.68 -11.17
CA CYS A 955 3.09 -0.80 -12.26
C CYS A 955 3.85 -2.13 -12.09
N HIS A 956 3.40 -3.19 -12.76
CA HIS A 956 4.05 -4.50 -12.69
C HIS A 956 4.93 -4.81 -13.90
N LYS A 957 4.81 -4.05 -14.98
CA LYS A 957 5.51 -4.31 -16.24
C LYS A 957 6.27 -3.05 -16.70
N GLN A 958 7.46 -3.26 -17.22
CA GLN A 958 8.35 -2.20 -17.71
C GLN A 958 8.89 -2.63 -19.08
N LEU A 959 8.82 -1.73 -20.06
CA LEU A 959 9.38 -1.97 -21.38
C LEU A 959 10.70 -1.27 -21.52
N THR A 960 11.67 -2.12 -21.76
CA THR A 960 13.06 -1.80 -21.65
C THR A 960 13.56 -0.85 -22.76
N ASP A 961 13.20 -1.24 -24.00
CA ASP A 961 14.08 -1.33 -25.19
C ASP A 961 14.70 -0.04 -25.75
N HIS A 962 14.30 1.12 -25.25
CA HIS A 962 14.93 2.40 -25.58
C HIS A 962 16.30 2.56 -24.91
N ARG A 963 17.13 3.45 -25.48
CA ARG A 963 18.48 3.78 -24.98
C ARG A 963 18.63 5.24 -24.54
N ALA A 964 17.63 6.06 -24.80
CA ALA A 964 17.55 7.42 -24.34
C ALA A 964 16.10 7.74 -23.90
N SER A 965 15.93 8.94 -23.35
CA SER A 965 14.66 9.45 -22.83
C SER A 965 13.52 9.22 -23.82
N VAL A 966 12.45 8.55 -23.37
CA VAL A 966 11.24 8.33 -24.16
C VAL A 966 10.47 9.65 -24.21
N THR A 967 10.29 10.21 -25.39
CA THR A 967 9.70 11.54 -25.59
C THR A 967 8.24 11.52 -26.02
N GLY A 968 7.79 10.43 -26.65
CA GLY A 968 6.42 10.32 -27.15
C GLY A 968 5.94 8.88 -27.30
N LEU A 969 4.62 8.70 -27.17
CA LEU A 969 3.90 7.44 -27.31
C LEU A 969 2.63 7.68 -28.14
N VAL A 970 2.31 6.78 -29.05
CA VAL A 970 1.07 6.83 -29.84
C VAL A 970 0.53 5.42 -30.09
N VAL A 971 -0.79 5.27 -30.02
CA VAL A 971 -1.49 3.99 -30.24
C VAL A 971 -1.96 3.91 -31.69
N GLN A 972 -1.87 2.71 -32.28
CA GLN A 972 -2.48 2.39 -33.56
C GLN A 972 -3.85 1.75 -33.32
N ASP A 973 -4.89 2.41 -33.84
CA ASP A 973 -6.25 1.87 -33.84
C ASP A 973 -6.38 0.79 -34.93
N GLY A 974 -6.52 -0.46 -34.51
CA GLY A 974 -6.68 -1.62 -35.39
C GLY A 974 -6.19 -2.92 -34.78
N ALA A 975 -6.61 -4.06 -35.33
CA ALA A 975 -6.10 -5.37 -34.97
C ALA A 975 -5.01 -5.81 -35.96
N PRO A 976 -3.78 -6.12 -35.53
CA PRO A 976 -3.31 -6.16 -34.14
C PRO A 976 -3.03 -4.77 -33.55
N SER A 977 -3.37 -4.56 -32.27
CA SER A 977 -3.08 -3.31 -31.57
C SER A 977 -1.57 -3.15 -31.40
N ALA A 978 -1.05 -2.02 -31.85
CA ALA A 978 0.36 -1.67 -31.74
C ALA A 978 0.51 -0.29 -31.10
N VAL A 979 1.58 -0.11 -30.34
CA VAL A 979 1.98 1.19 -29.77
C VAL A 979 3.31 1.57 -30.40
N TYR A 980 3.43 2.81 -30.89
CA TYR A 980 4.69 3.37 -31.32
C TYR A 980 5.24 4.29 -30.24
N SER A 981 6.56 4.27 -30.08
CA SER A 981 7.27 5.08 -29.09
C SER A 981 8.48 5.74 -29.74
N CYS A 982 8.76 6.98 -29.38
CA CYS A 982 9.93 7.72 -29.86
C CYS A 982 10.85 8.14 -28.71
N SER A 983 12.14 8.26 -29.02
CA SER A 983 13.19 8.60 -28.07
C SER A 983 14.00 9.82 -28.52
N ALA A 984 14.59 10.52 -27.55
CA ALA A 984 15.43 11.70 -27.78
C ALA A 984 16.66 11.42 -28.66
N ASP A 985 17.08 10.17 -28.81
CA ASP A 985 18.19 9.76 -29.69
C ASP A 985 17.77 9.51 -31.16
N GLY A 986 16.49 9.73 -31.51
CA GLY A 986 15.98 9.52 -32.87
C GLY A 986 15.42 8.13 -33.16
N THR A 987 15.40 7.23 -32.16
CA THR A 987 14.84 5.88 -32.32
C THR A 987 13.32 5.87 -32.22
N VAL A 988 12.66 5.13 -33.13
CA VAL A 988 11.24 4.77 -33.02
C VAL A 988 11.10 3.25 -32.92
N LEU A 989 10.32 2.80 -31.93
CA LEU A 989 9.99 1.40 -31.71
C LEU A 989 8.48 1.18 -31.82
N ALA A 990 8.07 0.15 -32.53
CA ALA A 990 6.71 -0.36 -32.55
C ALA A 990 6.60 -1.56 -31.61
N TRP A 991 5.55 -1.57 -30.79
CA TRP A 991 5.29 -2.56 -29.76
C TRP A 991 3.99 -3.28 -30.07
N ASN A 992 4.00 -4.60 -29.97
CA ASN A 992 2.76 -5.37 -29.95
C ASN A 992 2.20 -5.37 -28.54
N VAL A 993 0.94 -4.97 -28.37
CA VAL A 993 0.35 -4.78 -27.04
C VAL A 993 0.17 -6.08 -26.27
N SER A 994 -0.30 -7.15 -26.93
CA SER A 994 -0.57 -8.43 -26.26
C SER A 994 0.71 -9.16 -25.83
N SER A 995 1.77 -9.11 -26.65
CA SER A 995 3.05 -9.77 -26.35
C SER A 995 4.07 -8.87 -25.63
N LEU A 996 3.86 -7.55 -25.61
CA LEU A 996 4.80 -6.56 -25.08
C LEU A 996 6.21 -6.64 -25.71
N ARG A 997 6.28 -7.09 -26.96
CA ARG A 997 7.54 -7.20 -27.72
C ARG A 997 7.61 -6.16 -28.83
N VAL A 998 8.83 -5.74 -29.13
CA VAL A 998 9.12 -4.85 -30.27
C VAL A 998 8.86 -5.60 -31.57
N THR A 999 8.00 -5.06 -32.43
CA THR A 999 7.71 -5.60 -33.76
C THR A 999 8.56 -4.96 -34.85
N SER A 1000 8.88 -3.67 -34.70
CA SER A 1000 9.76 -2.96 -35.63
C SER A 1000 10.58 -1.88 -34.91
N ARG A 1001 11.77 -1.60 -35.46
CA ARG A 1001 12.70 -0.56 -34.99
C ARG A 1001 13.26 0.16 -36.20
N PHE A 1002 13.27 1.49 -36.16
CA PHE A 1002 13.91 2.31 -37.18
C PHE A 1002 14.42 3.63 -36.58
N GLN A 1003 15.39 4.21 -37.27
CA GLN A 1003 16.04 5.46 -36.88
C GLN A 1003 15.55 6.59 -37.78
N VAL A 1004 15.17 7.72 -37.18
CA VAL A 1004 14.75 8.91 -37.92
C VAL A 1004 15.97 9.83 -38.14
N PRO A 1005 16.20 10.33 -39.36
CA PRO A 1005 17.27 11.30 -39.60
C PRO A 1005 16.95 12.65 -38.92
N GLY A 1006 17.86 13.15 -38.09
CA GLY A 1006 17.74 14.46 -37.43
C GLY A 1006 18.27 14.49 -35.99
N ASP A 1007 18.31 15.69 -35.39
CA ASP A 1007 18.75 15.93 -34.01
C ASP A 1007 17.65 15.57 -33.00
N GLY A 1008 17.39 14.27 -32.83
CA GLY A 1008 16.49 13.72 -31.80
C GLY A 1008 14.99 13.95 -32.02
N LEU A 1009 14.14 13.08 -31.46
CA LEU A 1009 12.68 13.17 -31.60
C LEU A 1009 12.03 13.78 -30.36
N SER A 1010 11.17 14.78 -30.55
CA SER A 1010 10.41 15.42 -29.48
C SER A 1010 8.98 14.89 -29.32
N SER A 1011 8.32 14.52 -30.41
CA SER A 1011 6.94 13.98 -30.40
C SER A 1011 6.67 13.07 -31.60
N ILE A 1012 5.72 12.15 -31.44
CA ILE A 1012 5.27 11.23 -32.49
C ILE A 1012 3.74 11.17 -32.53
N THR A 1013 3.16 11.17 -33.72
CA THR A 1013 1.71 11.03 -33.96
C THR A 1013 1.48 10.08 -35.14
N LEU A 1014 0.43 9.27 -35.08
CA LEU A 1014 0.03 8.38 -36.16
C LEU A 1014 -1.16 8.98 -36.92
N TYR A 1015 -1.06 9.06 -38.24
CA TYR A 1015 -2.13 9.55 -39.11
C TYR A 1015 -2.15 8.81 -40.45
N ARG A 1016 -3.29 8.23 -40.83
CA ARG A 1016 -3.49 7.43 -42.07
C ARG A 1016 -2.35 6.41 -42.31
N ASP A 1017 -2.02 5.62 -41.28
CA ASP A 1017 -0.90 4.65 -41.27
C ASP A 1017 0.49 5.24 -41.56
N ARG A 1018 0.66 6.54 -41.34
CA ARG A 1018 1.94 7.24 -41.42
C ARG A 1018 2.30 7.81 -40.06
N LEU A 1019 3.56 7.66 -39.69
CA LEU A 1019 4.12 8.23 -38.48
C LEU A 1019 4.68 9.60 -38.82
N TRP A 1020 4.19 10.59 -38.10
CA TRP A 1020 4.65 11.97 -38.17
C TRP A 1020 5.48 12.23 -36.91
N CYS A 1021 6.71 12.67 -37.11
CA CYS A 1021 7.70 12.81 -36.05
C CYS A 1021 8.30 14.22 -36.10
N CYS A 1022 8.41 14.89 -34.96
CA CYS A 1022 9.19 16.12 -34.86
C CYS A 1022 10.66 15.78 -34.61
N ALA A 1023 11.54 16.12 -35.55
CA ALA A 1023 12.97 15.86 -35.50
C ALA A 1023 13.74 17.19 -35.54
N GLY A 1024 14.09 17.75 -34.39
CA GLY A 1024 14.71 19.08 -34.32
C GLY A 1024 13.91 20.15 -35.07
N ASN A 1025 14.50 20.74 -36.11
CA ASN A 1025 13.91 21.81 -36.92
C ASN A 1025 13.09 21.31 -38.12
N SER A 1026 12.78 20.01 -38.21
CA SER A 1026 11.95 19.44 -39.27
C SER A 1026 10.82 18.54 -38.74
N ILE A 1027 9.75 18.43 -39.53
CA ILE A 1027 8.68 17.43 -39.32
C ILE A 1027 8.87 16.36 -40.38
N VAL A 1028 9.06 15.13 -39.93
CA VAL A 1028 9.40 13.98 -40.75
C VAL A 1028 8.19 13.05 -40.83
N VAL A 1029 7.78 12.70 -42.06
CA VAL A 1029 6.68 11.77 -42.32
C VAL A 1029 7.25 10.45 -42.80
N MET A 1030 6.89 9.38 -42.11
CA MET A 1030 7.40 8.04 -42.33
C MET A 1030 6.27 7.03 -42.47
N THR A 1031 6.52 5.92 -43.16
CA THR A 1031 5.61 4.77 -43.11
C THR A 1031 5.75 4.03 -41.78
N ALA A 1032 4.76 3.22 -41.42
CA ALA A 1032 4.85 2.29 -40.28
C ALA A 1032 6.08 1.36 -40.30
N ASN A 1033 6.70 1.17 -41.47
CA ASN A 1033 7.91 0.38 -41.69
C ASN A 1033 9.20 1.20 -41.66
N GLY A 1034 9.14 2.49 -41.32
CA GLY A 1034 10.32 3.35 -41.17
C GLY A 1034 10.88 3.95 -42.47
N PHE A 1035 10.14 3.91 -43.59
CA PHE A 1035 10.58 4.57 -44.81
C PHE A 1035 10.19 6.04 -44.79
N LEU A 1036 11.20 6.92 -44.97
CA LEU A 1036 11.00 8.36 -45.13
C LEU A 1036 10.16 8.64 -46.39
N ARG A 1037 9.05 9.33 -46.21
CA ARG A 1037 8.19 9.79 -47.31
C ARG A 1037 8.41 11.26 -47.62
N GLN A 1038 8.52 12.08 -46.58
CA GLN A 1038 8.55 13.52 -46.71
C GLN A 1038 9.22 14.15 -45.49
N GLU A 1039 9.91 15.27 -45.71
CA GLU A 1039 10.48 16.10 -44.65
C GLU A 1039 10.04 17.55 -44.89
N LEU A 1040 9.50 18.19 -43.85
CA LEU A 1040 9.07 19.58 -43.86
C LEU A 1040 10.08 20.40 -43.05
N LYS A 1041 10.71 21.39 -43.69
CA LYS A 1041 11.66 22.34 -43.07
C LYS A 1041 11.13 23.75 -43.14
N ILE A 1042 11.54 24.57 -42.18
CA ILE A 1042 11.35 26.02 -42.22
C ILE A 1042 12.72 26.64 -42.55
N ASP A 1043 12.83 27.33 -43.68
CA ASP A 1043 14.08 27.93 -44.20
C ASP A 1043 14.50 29.25 -43.52
N GLU A 1044 13.86 29.64 -42.42
CA GLU A 1044 14.26 30.85 -41.69
C GLU A 1044 15.51 30.59 -40.84
N GLY A 1045 16.45 31.54 -40.86
CA GLY A 1045 17.70 31.49 -40.10
C GLY A 1045 17.48 31.54 -38.59
N PHE A 1046 17.05 30.43 -38.00
CA PHE A 1046 16.98 30.24 -36.56
C PHE A 1046 18.37 30.46 -35.96
N LYS A 1047 18.51 31.46 -35.08
CA LYS A 1047 19.70 31.59 -34.24
C LYS A 1047 19.66 30.51 -33.16
N ASP A 1048 20.39 29.42 -33.41
CA ASP A 1048 20.74 28.32 -32.49
C ASP A 1048 19.59 27.38 -32.02
N ARG A 1049 19.80 26.05 -32.18
CA ARG A 1049 19.05 24.88 -31.63
C ARG A 1049 17.54 25.05 -31.33
N SER A 1050 16.72 25.40 -32.32
CA SER A 1050 15.27 25.61 -32.16
C SER A 1050 14.41 24.44 -32.67
N ALA A 1051 14.01 23.53 -31.78
CA ALA A 1051 13.22 22.35 -32.18
C ALA A 1051 11.69 22.60 -32.21
N PHE A 1052 11.00 21.92 -33.14
CA PHE A 1052 9.55 21.72 -33.09
C PHE A 1052 9.17 20.93 -31.83
N LEU A 1053 8.15 21.42 -31.11
CA LEU A 1053 7.68 20.83 -29.86
C LEU A 1053 6.53 19.86 -30.05
N ALA A 1054 5.54 20.28 -30.84
CA ALA A 1054 4.32 19.54 -31.06
C ALA A 1054 3.65 20.02 -32.35
N PHE A 1055 2.84 19.15 -32.95
CA PHE A 1055 2.01 19.47 -34.10
C PHE A 1055 0.62 18.84 -33.99
N GLN A 1056 -0.35 19.40 -34.70
CA GLN A 1056 -1.73 18.94 -34.76
C GLN A 1056 -2.19 18.87 -36.23
N LEU A 1057 -2.87 17.79 -36.58
CA LEU A 1057 -3.41 17.55 -37.92
C LEU A 1057 -4.94 17.74 -37.90
N LEU A 1058 -5.45 18.67 -38.71
CA LEU A 1058 -6.88 18.94 -38.88
C LEU A 1058 -7.31 18.41 -40.24
N HIS A 1059 -7.94 17.23 -40.25
CA HIS A 1059 -8.32 16.57 -41.50
C HIS A 1059 -9.43 17.33 -42.24
N GLU A 1060 -10.49 17.74 -41.55
CA GLU A 1060 -11.66 18.41 -42.18
C GLU A 1060 -11.28 19.68 -42.95
N GLN A 1061 -10.16 20.30 -42.58
CA GLN A 1061 -9.67 21.54 -43.16
C GLN A 1061 -8.40 21.35 -43.99
N GLU A 1062 -7.87 20.12 -44.07
CA GLU A 1062 -6.59 19.76 -44.70
C GLU A 1062 -5.43 20.66 -44.23
N GLN A 1063 -5.23 20.81 -42.91
CA GLN A 1063 -4.19 21.66 -42.32
C GLN A 1063 -3.28 20.92 -41.33
N LEU A 1064 -1.99 21.29 -41.33
CA LEU A 1064 -1.00 20.90 -40.33
C LEU A 1064 -0.57 22.13 -39.53
N TRP A 1065 -0.71 22.08 -38.21
CA TRP A 1065 -0.31 23.13 -37.29
C TRP A 1065 0.91 22.69 -36.49
N ALA A 1066 1.99 23.47 -36.43
CA ALA A 1066 3.16 23.13 -35.62
C ALA A 1066 3.67 24.31 -34.80
N ALA A 1067 4.09 24.01 -33.57
CA ALA A 1067 4.65 24.97 -32.64
C ALA A 1067 6.15 24.75 -32.45
N CYS A 1068 6.92 25.83 -32.46
CA CYS A 1068 8.36 25.82 -32.20
C CYS A 1068 8.65 26.25 -30.76
N SER A 1069 9.66 25.62 -30.16
CA SER A 1069 10.16 26.04 -28.84
C SER A 1069 10.76 27.45 -28.91
N ARG A 1070 10.46 28.29 -27.91
CA ARG A 1070 11.02 29.66 -27.74
C ARG A 1070 10.59 30.70 -28.78
N TYR A 1071 9.63 30.39 -29.64
CA TYR A 1071 9.00 31.35 -30.55
C TYR A 1071 7.58 31.67 -30.10
N ASP A 1072 7.10 32.85 -30.51
CA ASP A 1072 5.76 33.38 -30.26
C ASP A 1072 4.75 33.01 -31.36
N SER A 1073 5.18 32.20 -32.32
CA SER A 1073 4.49 31.99 -33.58
C SER A 1073 4.20 30.51 -33.85
N ILE A 1074 3.02 30.24 -34.41
CA ILE A 1074 2.59 28.91 -34.85
C ILE A 1074 2.60 28.87 -36.37
N TYR A 1075 3.05 27.75 -36.93
CA TYR A 1075 3.19 27.55 -38.38
C TYR A 1075 2.09 26.63 -38.88
N VAL A 1076 1.44 27.02 -39.98
CA VAL A 1076 0.30 26.30 -40.57
C VAL A 1076 0.59 25.96 -42.02
N TRP A 1077 0.64 24.67 -42.35
CA TRP A 1077 0.77 24.17 -43.72
C TRP A 1077 -0.58 23.68 -44.25
N SER A 1078 -0.78 23.79 -45.56
CA SER A 1078 -1.85 23.07 -46.26
C SER A 1078 -1.39 21.64 -46.54
N LEU A 1079 -2.22 20.65 -46.20
CA LEU A 1079 -1.99 19.25 -46.54
C LEU A 1079 -2.19 18.97 -48.04
N GLU A 1080 -2.91 19.84 -48.76
CA GLU A 1080 -3.08 19.75 -50.22
C GLU A 1080 -1.78 20.05 -50.97
N ASP A 1081 -0.98 20.98 -50.46
CA ASP A 1081 0.29 21.43 -51.07
C ASP A 1081 1.32 21.79 -49.99
N LEU A 1082 1.99 20.75 -49.50
CA LEU A 1082 3.03 20.85 -48.48
C LEU A 1082 4.33 21.51 -48.97
N ALA A 1083 4.46 21.79 -50.27
CA ALA A 1083 5.60 22.52 -50.82
C ALA A 1083 5.46 24.04 -50.65
N ARG A 1084 4.26 24.54 -50.37
CA ARG A 1084 4.05 25.97 -50.05
C ARG A 1084 4.62 26.32 -48.69
N PRO A 1085 5.18 27.54 -48.53
CA PRO A 1085 5.67 28.00 -47.25
C PRO A 1085 4.52 28.08 -46.23
N PRO A 1086 4.78 27.75 -44.95
CA PRO A 1086 3.76 27.80 -43.91
C PRO A 1086 3.26 29.23 -43.67
N GLN A 1087 1.98 29.36 -43.37
CA GLN A 1087 1.43 30.59 -42.83
C GLN A 1087 1.76 30.71 -41.34
N ARG A 1088 1.94 31.95 -40.87
CA ARG A 1088 2.33 32.22 -39.48
C ARG A 1088 1.21 32.89 -38.71
N VAL A 1089 0.86 32.32 -37.55
CA VAL A 1089 -0.06 32.91 -36.57
C VAL A 1089 0.76 33.38 -35.37
N CYS A 1090 0.87 34.69 -35.17
CA CYS A 1090 1.64 35.28 -34.06
C CYS A 1090 0.77 35.44 -32.81
N LEU A 1091 1.24 34.93 -31.67
CA LEU A 1091 0.61 35.05 -30.37
C LEU A 1091 1.14 36.30 -29.65
N ARG A 1092 0.27 37.28 -29.42
CA ARG A 1092 0.65 38.52 -28.73
C ARG A 1092 1.03 38.24 -27.28
N ASP A 1093 2.04 38.94 -26.79
CA ASP A 1093 2.57 38.81 -25.42
C ASP A 1093 3.02 37.39 -25.03
N CYS A 1094 3.29 36.51 -25.99
CA CYS A 1094 3.82 35.17 -25.76
C CYS A 1094 5.35 35.18 -25.82
N SER A 1095 6.01 34.63 -24.79
CA SER A 1095 7.47 34.50 -24.77
C SER A 1095 7.96 33.11 -25.16
N ALA A 1096 7.17 32.06 -24.89
CA ALA A 1096 7.51 30.69 -25.26
C ALA A 1096 6.27 29.80 -25.27
N ILE A 1097 6.11 29.01 -26.34
CA ILE A 1097 5.13 27.93 -26.44
C ILE A 1097 5.72 26.65 -25.83
N THR A 1098 4.88 25.83 -25.20
CA THR A 1098 5.28 24.58 -24.52
C THR A 1098 4.44 23.37 -24.93
N CYS A 1099 3.15 23.55 -25.18
CA CYS A 1099 2.23 22.47 -25.52
C CYS A 1099 1.09 22.97 -26.41
N MET A 1100 0.51 22.08 -27.22
CA MET A 1100 -0.57 22.39 -28.15
C MET A 1100 -1.48 21.17 -28.36
N ILE A 1101 -2.80 21.37 -28.28
CA ILE A 1101 -3.81 20.33 -28.53
C ILE A 1101 -4.93 20.84 -29.45
N ARG A 1102 -5.56 19.93 -30.19
CA ARG A 1102 -6.81 20.20 -30.92
C ARG A 1102 -8.00 19.83 -30.04
N VAL A 1103 -9.02 20.69 -30.03
CA VAL A 1103 -10.32 20.42 -29.39
C VAL A 1103 -11.42 20.99 -30.27
N LYS A 1104 -12.35 20.14 -30.75
CA LYS A 1104 -13.33 20.53 -31.77
C LYS A 1104 -12.65 21.22 -32.99
N GLN A 1105 -13.08 22.44 -33.33
CA GLN A 1105 -12.51 23.31 -34.38
C GLN A 1105 -11.51 24.35 -33.84
N GLN A 1106 -11.05 24.20 -32.60
CA GLN A 1106 -10.11 25.12 -31.95
C GLN A 1106 -8.74 24.46 -31.73
N ILE A 1107 -7.69 25.26 -31.84
CA ILE A 1107 -6.34 24.92 -31.41
C ILE A 1107 -6.05 25.64 -30.10
N TRP A 1108 -5.75 24.87 -29.06
CA TRP A 1108 -5.42 25.37 -27.73
C TRP A 1108 -3.91 25.31 -27.52
N VAL A 1109 -3.29 26.47 -27.28
CA VAL A 1109 -1.84 26.59 -27.15
C VAL A 1109 -1.47 27.12 -25.78
N GLY A 1110 -0.65 26.35 -25.06
CA GLY A 1110 -0.16 26.69 -23.72
C GLY A 1110 1.29 27.15 -23.73
N GLY A 1111 1.60 28.16 -22.92
CA GLY A 1111 2.96 28.68 -22.81
C GLY A 1111 3.13 29.73 -21.72
N THR A 1112 4.22 30.48 -21.82
CA THR A 1112 4.52 31.64 -20.97
C THR A 1112 4.20 32.92 -21.73
N GLY A 1113 3.52 33.86 -21.08
CA GLY A 1113 3.30 35.20 -21.63
C GLY A 1113 3.24 36.28 -20.56
N LEU A 1114 3.19 37.54 -20.98
CA LEU A 1114 3.16 38.69 -20.06
C LEU A 1114 1.71 39.07 -19.70
N SER A 1115 1.45 39.26 -18.41
CA SER A 1115 0.19 39.78 -17.89
C SER A 1115 0.48 40.77 -16.77
N GLN A 1116 0.04 42.03 -16.94
CA GLN A 1116 0.32 43.13 -16.01
C GLN A 1116 1.84 43.29 -15.71
N GLY A 1117 2.69 43.10 -16.72
CA GLY A 1117 4.14 43.25 -16.60
C GLY A 1117 4.87 42.09 -15.89
N ARG A 1118 4.18 41.01 -15.51
CA ARG A 1118 4.79 39.79 -14.94
C ARG A 1118 4.61 38.59 -15.88
N PRO A 1119 5.58 37.66 -15.97
CA PRO A 1119 5.41 36.42 -16.69
C PRO A 1119 4.35 35.56 -15.98
N LYS A 1120 3.39 35.03 -16.74
CA LYS A 1120 2.33 34.13 -16.29
C LYS A 1120 2.09 33.04 -17.33
N GLY A 1121 1.51 31.92 -16.91
CA GLY A 1121 1.04 30.88 -17.82
C GLY A 1121 -0.18 31.36 -18.58
N LYS A 1122 -0.09 31.40 -19.91
CA LYS A 1122 -1.19 31.78 -20.79
C LYS A 1122 -1.63 30.62 -21.67
N ILE A 1123 -2.93 30.61 -21.96
CA ILE A 1123 -3.53 29.75 -22.98
C ILE A 1123 -4.14 30.64 -24.05
N TYR A 1124 -3.81 30.35 -25.31
CA TYR A 1124 -4.35 31.00 -26.48
C TYR A 1124 -5.28 30.01 -27.18
N VAL A 1125 -6.55 30.40 -27.36
CA VAL A 1125 -7.55 29.62 -28.09
C VAL A 1125 -7.67 30.21 -29.48
N ILE A 1126 -7.39 29.41 -30.50
CA ILE A 1126 -7.32 29.83 -31.89
C ILE A 1126 -8.39 29.11 -32.68
N ASP A 1127 -9.19 29.85 -33.44
CA ASP A 1127 -10.13 29.29 -34.41
C ASP A 1127 -9.34 28.73 -35.60
N ALA A 1128 -9.49 27.43 -35.88
CA ALA A 1128 -8.73 26.77 -36.94
C ALA A 1128 -9.16 27.20 -38.36
N GLU A 1129 -10.42 27.60 -38.57
CA GLU A 1129 -10.92 28.11 -39.85
C GLU A 1129 -10.43 29.53 -40.13
N ARG A 1130 -10.60 30.42 -39.16
CA ARG A 1130 -10.28 31.85 -39.28
C ARG A 1130 -8.80 32.13 -39.07
N ARG A 1131 -8.07 31.22 -38.41
CA ARG A 1131 -6.65 31.36 -38.04
C ARG A 1131 -6.38 32.57 -37.15
N THR A 1132 -7.35 32.95 -36.32
CA THR A 1132 -7.28 34.09 -35.40
C THR A 1132 -7.43 33.64 -33.95
N VAL A 1133 -6.71 34.32 -33.03
CA VAL A 1133 -6.86 34.10 -31.59
C VAL A 1133 -8.23 34.62 -31.13
N GLU A 1134 -9.10 33.72 -30.66
CA GLU A 1134 -10.43 34.05 -30.15
C GLU A 1134 -10.39 34.48 -28.67
N LYS A 1135 -9.62 33.75 -27.86
CA LYS A 1135 -9.54 33.96 -26.40
C LYS A 1135 -8.09 33.90 -25.92
N GLU A 1136 -7.74 34.86 -25.07
CA GLU A 1136 -6.51 34.82 -24.26
C GLU A 1136 -6.88 34.59 -22.79
N LEU A 1137 -6.36 33.49 -22.22
CA LEU A 1137 -6.68 33.05 -20.87
C LEU A 1137 -5.42 33.09 -20.00
N VAL A 1138 -5.52 33.71 -18.83
CA VAL A 1138 -4.45 33.70 -17.83
C VAL A 1138 -4.62 32.46 -16.96
N ALA A 1139 -3.93 31.38 -17.34
CA ALA A 1139 -4.13 30.07 -16.78
C ALA A 1139 -3.50 29.89 -15.40
N HIS A 1140 -2.21 30.21 -15.30
CA HIS A 1140 -1.38 29.87 -14.13
C HIS A 1140 -0.46 31.03 -13.76
N ALA A 1141 -0.02 31.07 -12.50
CA ALA A 1141 0.98 32.01 -12.01
C ALA A 1141 2.34 31.77 -12.68
N ASP A 1142 2.63 30.53 -13.06
CA ASP A 1142 3.81 30.11 -13.80
C ASP A 1142 3.46 29.50 -15.17
N THR A 1143 4.46 29.03 -15.92
CA THR A 1143 4.31 28.46 -17.27
C THR A 1143 3.33 27.29 -17.33
N VAL A 1144 2.41 27.29 -18.30
CA VAL A 1144 1.62 26.11 -18.65
C VAL A 1144 2.57 25.03 -19.17
N LYS A 1145 2.55 23.82 -18.60
CA LYS A 1145 3.47 22.73 -18.98
C LYS A 1145 2.83 21.71 -19.92
N THR A 1146 1.55 21.43 -19.71
CA THR A 1146 0.84 20.35 -20.40
C THR A 1146 -0.64 20.68 -20.56
N LEU A 1147 -1.26 20.13 -21.60
CA LEU A 1147 -2.67 20.27 -21.93
C LEU A 1147 -3.27 18.90 -22.23
N CYS A 1148 -4.52 18.67 -21.82
CA CYS A 1148 -5.26 17.43 -22.09
C CYS A 1148 -6.73 17.75 -22.38
N SER A 1149 -7.34 17.08 -23.38
CA SER A 1149 -8.77 17.16 -23.66
C SER A 1149 -9.52 16.06 -22.89
N ALA A 1150 -10.64 16.42 -22.27
CA ALA A 1150 -11.58 15.47 -21.67
C ALA A 1150 -12.88 15.49 -22.47
N GLU A 1151 -13.02 14.52 -23.37
CA GLU A 1151 -14.19 14.30 -24.25
C GLU A 1151 -14.59 15.55 -25.06
N ASP A 1152 -13.64 16.43 -25.38
CA ASP A 1152 -13.87 17.73 -26.04
C ASP A 1152 -14.88 18.66 -25.34
N ARG A 1153 -15.25 18.33 -24.09
CA ARG A 1153 -16.12 19.14 -23.23
C ARG A 1153 -15.29 20.06 -22.34
N TYR A 1154 -14.12 19.58 -21.92
CA TYR A 1154 -13.20 20.32 -21.06
C TYR A 1154 -11.77 20.24 -21.57
N VAL A 1155 -11.01 21.30 -21.34
CA VAL A 1155 -9.55 21.30 -21.46
C VAL A 1155 -8.95 21.37 -20.07
N LEU A 1156 -7.91 20.59 -19.82
CA LEU A 1156 -7.16 20.55 -18.58
C LEU A 1156 -5.77 21.12 -18.85
N SER A 1157 -5.28 22.03 -18.02
CA SER A 1157 -3.93 22.58 -18.13
C SER A 1157 -3.13 22.39 -16.85
N GLY A 1158 -1.93 21.81 -16.96
CA GLY A 1158 -0.99 21.65 -15.86
C GLY A 1158 0.02 22.81 -15.78
N SER A 1159 0.40 23.18 -14.56
CA SER A 1159 1.32 24.30 -14.29
C SER A 1159 2.73 23.83 -13.92
N GLY A 1160 3.67 24.78 -13.81
CA GLY A 1160 5.03 24.55 -13.33
C GLY A 1160 5.11 24.32 -11.81
N CYS A 1161 6.32 24.40 -11.24
CA CYS A 1161 6.55 24.13 -9.82
C CYS A 1161 6.23 25.30 -8.88
N GLU A 1162 5.99 26.52 -9.38
CA GLU A 1162 5.63 27.63 -8.51
C GLU A 1162 4.16 27.54 -8.09
N GLU A 1163 3.28 27.10 -8.99
CA GLU A 1163 1.86 26.87 -8.68
C GLU A 1163 1.52 25.40 -8.43
N GLY A 1164 2.05 24.48 -9.24
CA GLY A 1164 1.78 23.03 -9.18
C GLY A 1164 0.31 22.62 -9.24
N LYS A 1165 -0.54 23.31 -10.02
CA LYS A 1165 -1.99 23.07 -10.12
C LYS A 1165 -2.45 22.67 -11.52
N ILE A 1166 -3.66 22.12 -11.58
CA ILE A 1166 -4.39 21.80 -12.80
C ILE A 1166 -5.59 22.74 -12.90
N ALA A 1167 -5.74 23.45 -14.02
CA ALA A 1167 -6.92 24.26 -14.31
C ALA A 1167 -7.84 23.58 -15.32
N ILE A 1168 -9.15 23.64 -15.07
CA ILE A 1168 -10.20 23.03 -15.90
C ILE A 1168 -10.97 24.11 -16.63
N TRP A 1169 -10.95 24.06 -17.95
CA TRP A 1169 -11.53 25.04 -18.85
C TRP A 1169 -12.74 24.45 -19.56
N LYS A 1170 -13.83 25.22 -19.66
CA LYS A 1170 -14.97 24.86 -20.50
C LYS A 1170 -14.66 25.12 -21.96
N VAL A 1171 -15.03 24.16 -22.80
CA VAL A 1171 -14.96 24.28 -24.25
C VAL A 1171 -16.35 24.65 -24.75
N GLU A 1172 -16.55 25.92 -25.04
CA GLU A 1172 -17.77 26.44 -25.68
C GLU A 1172 -17.67 26.25 -27.19
#